data_AF-A0A668SAC8-F1
#
_entry.id   AF-A0A668SAC8-F1
#
_cell.length_a   1.000
_cell.length_b   1.000
_cell.length_c   1.000
_cell.angle_alpha   90.00
_cell.angle_beta   90.00
_cell.angle_gamma   90.00
#
_symmetry.space_group_name_H-M   'P 1'
#
loop_
_entity.id
_entity.type
_entity.pdbx_description
1 polymer ?
#
loop_
_entity_poly.entity_id
_entity_poly.type
_entity_poly.pdbx_seq_one_letter_code
_entity_poly.pdbx_strand_id
1 'polypeptide(L)'
;MLLPTDARGQNAFTDSQRSDCKFPFFSVRMSEGIHEQSNRMSSEASFKIHALFSRHTKSPGGLAREGKSVGEMEKVNGVLESPTGTGKTLCLLCATLAWRENFKDTISARKIAERLGKEMFPNTPLSSWGTAATDGDKPTYYTDVPKIVYASRTHSQLAQVISELKNTSYRPKVCVLGSREQLCINQEVMRQESNHVKVHMCRGKVSTRSCVYYNNVEEKSTDRDLVNSILDVEDLVQFGTKQRVCPYYLSRSLKQQADVIFMPYNYLLDPKSRKAHNIDLNGAVVIFDEAHNVEKTCEESTSFDLTPYDVASAINAVDRLLVEQAKEISHKDSVNEDVNVESLSSGLKLDLSTIAKIKQILLDLEAAIDSYDPSDKGITKPGIFIYEVLERAHLTYSNKTAVYEALEQISGYLAGQPGIFLNTSGLQKLSDIIQLVFCGEPSEKDRRHQMETNTAHFKVHIHRDNSVHKKKQSVDVWASSSSKKQGNILSYWCFSPGFSMQDLVNQGVRCIILTSGTLSPLSSFTSEMRIEFPVRLENSHVIERDQIFVSIIAQGPDGAHLSSAFDRRFVPENMASLGNTVANLSRVVPHGLLVFFPSFPLMEKTLEFWKANGHANRIENIKPMFVEPKGKGTFNDVIDGYYSKVNDPASKGGSFFAVCRGKASEGLDFADTYGRGVIITGLPFPPKNDPRVILKMQFLDEMNRKKAPGLKYLSGQDWYKQQAFRAVNQAIGRVIRHKEDYGAIFLCDQRFKSADARAQLPSWVRSYVRLCDSFGNVVRDVSQFFRIAQKMRPVVEKKAPADNCATVCSSDTQSSSFTSCSSSQTSHTQKAKVLDTCLPSLKKRRLNENSGASGMASICHEYESEVLDNQRRPANLLDALEQGNHSTGEDSGFTMGEEKANHLSTLSLQYDKRMEDELRGGKRKIKLVQEQKPSVSEDLSEEGKASRAKKFLADMKKSLSQVSFDRIIQALQTYKKTDDLDQLLTETAILSEDTNTQSLLHGFYQFVRPHHKKRFDENCQELTGKGCGYKPDHTLSKDEKKTVMLQNGSASKNEVHTTFLTDVKKALGAERSTQLFQAIHTYKKTDNYEKLVTTAVSLFTERDENFGLLVRFGMFIRPNHKKQYKDMLDGLIGQPVSAPDVPVMIEEQQEQPEASLLSPLRSQSKISSFFSSSQRR
;
A
#
# COMPACT_ATOMS: atom_id res chain seq x y z
N MET A 1 12.29 -8.68 -76.60
CA MET A 1 12.01 -9.93 -77.33
C MET A 1 13.20 -10.86 -77.14
N LEU A 2 12.92 -12.08 -76.69
CA LEU A 2 13.59 -13.33 -77.03
C LEU A 2 15.11 -13.44 -76.79
N LEU A 3 15.47 -14.19 -75.72
CA LEU A 3 16.27 -15.45 -75.67
C LEU A 3 17.40 -15.63 -76.72
N PRO A 4 18.55 -16.27 -76.40
CA PRO A 4 18.52 -17.70 -76.00
C PRO A 4 19.70 -18.32 -75.17
N THR A 5 19.36 -19.47 -74.57
CA THR A 5 20.05 -20.78 -74.33
C THR A 5 21.58 -20.97 -74.19
N ASP A 6 21.92 -21.72 -73.12
CA ASP A 6 22.82 -22.90 -72.97
C ASP A 6 24.33 -22.86 -73.26
N ALA A 7 25.14 -23.16 -72.22
CA ALA A 7 25.78 -24.49 -72.00
C ALA A 7 27.14 -24.43 -71.24
N ARG A 8 27.25 -25.26 -70.19
CA ARG A 8 28.43 -26.04 -69.71
C ARG A 8 29.79 -25.35 -69.45
N GLY A 9 30.08 -25.16 -68.15
CA GLY A 9 31.19 -25.76 -67.41
C GLY A 9 32.65 -25.44 -67.76
N GLN A 10 33.37 -24.77 -66.84
CA GLN A 10 34.69 -25.19 -66.31
C GLN A 10 35.15 -24.26 -65.16
N ASN A 11 35.80 -24.88 -64.18
CA ASN A 11 36.31 -24.34 -62.91
C ASN A 11 37.42 -23.28 -63.08
N ALA A 12 37.48 -22.29 -62.17
CA ALA A 12 38.65 -22.03 -61.30
C ALA A 12 38.60 -20.64 -60.61
N PHE A 13 38.65 -20.67 -59.27
CA PHE A 13 39.36 -19.77 -58.36
C PHE A 13 38.88 -18.32 -58.05
N THR A 14 38.93 -18.09 -56.73
CA THR A 14 38.97 -16.83 -55.95
C THR A 14 37.66 -16.09 -55.66
N ASP A 15 36.97 -16.60 -54.64
CA ASP A 15 36.03 -15.85 -53.82
C ASP A 15 36.80 -15.23 -52.64
N SER A 16 37.08 -13.92 -52.73
CA SER A 16 37.50 -13.12 -51.57
C SER A 16 37.14 -11.66 -51.80
N GLN A 17 36.49 -11.06 -50.81
CA GLN A 17 36.13 -9.65 -50.67
C GLN A 17 34.84 -9.18 -51.36
N ARG A 18 33.72 -9.31 -50.64
CA ARG A 18 32.77 -8.20 -50.47
C ARG A 18 32.15 -8.27 -49.08
N SER A 19 32.70 -7.41 -48.24
CA SER A 19 32.48 -7.27 -46.80
C SER A 19 31.10 -6.73 -46.45
N ASP A 20 30.61 -7.27 -45.34
CA ASP A 20 29.50 -6.83 -44.50
C ASP A 20 29.47 -5.31 -44.25
N CYS A 21 28.35 -4.69 -44.60
CA CYS A 21 27.86 -3.47 -43.95
C CYS A 21 26.56 -3.82 -43.18
N LYS A 22 26.68 -4.62 -42.13
CA LYS A 22 25.65 -4.75 -41.09
C LYS A 22 26.00 -3.78 -39.97
N PHE A 23 25.06 -2.94 -39.56
CA PHE A 23 25.16 -1.96 -38.46
C PHE A 23 25.72 -2.60 -37.16
N PRO A 24 27.01 -2.43 -36.81
CA PRO A 24 27.60 -3.07 -35.64
C PRO A 24 27.38 -2.28 -34.35
N PHE A 25 27.13 -0.97 -34.44
CA PHE A 25 27.13 -0.06 -33.29
C PHE A 25 25.95 -0.24 -32.32
N PHE A 26 24.76 -0.61 -32.81
CA PHE A 26 23.57 -0.81 -31.97
C PHE A 26 23.63 -2.13 -31.19
N SER A 27 24.23 -3.18 -31.76
CA SER A 27 24.31 -4.49 -31.11
C SER A 27 25.32 -4.51 -29.95
N VAL A 28 26.42 -3.77 -30.08
CA VAL A 28 27.54 -3.80 -29.12
C VAL A 28 27.18 -3.15 -27.78
N ARG A 29 26.51 -1.98 -27.78
CA ARG A 29 26.09 -1.33 -26.52
C ARG A 29 24.90 -2.02 -25.84
N MET A 30 24.00 -2.64 -26.59
CA MET A 30 22.95 -3.48 -26.00
C MET A 30 23.54 -4.73 -25.34
N SER A 31 24.57 -5.35 -25.92
CA SER A 31 25.24 -6.51 -25.34
C SER A 31 26.08 -6.20 -24.09
N GLU A 32 26.60 -4.98 -23.95
CA GLU A 32 27.40 -4.57 -22.77
C GLU A 32 26.54 -4.30 -21.52
N GLY A 33 25.25 -3.95 -21.70
CA GLY A 33 24.32 -3.67 -20.58
C GLY A 33 23.44 -4.85 -20.16
N ILE A 34 23.46 -5.95 -20.91
CA ILE A 34 22.61 -7.13 -20.69
C ILE A 34 23.52 -8.31 -20.36
N HIS A 35 23.49 -8.82 -19.11
CA HIS A 35 24.25 -10.01 -18.70
C HIS A 35 24.11 -11.14 -19.74
N GLU A 36 25.23 -11.82 -20.04
CA GLU A 36 25.44 -12.86 -21.07
C GLU A 36 24.34 -13.94 -21.17
N GLN A 37 23.55 -14.14 -20.11
CA GLN A 37 22.47 -15.13 -20.01
C GLN A 37 21.12 -14.75 -20.67
N SER A 38 20.95 -13.51 -21.16
CA SER A 38 19.70 -12.98 -21.74
C SER A 38 19.70 -12.92 -23.29
N ASN A 39 20.82 -13.27 -23.93
CA ASN A 39 21.15 -12.92 -25.31
C ASN A 39 20.26 -13.46 -26.45
N ARG A 40 19.45 -14.52 -26.27
CA ARG A 40 18.61 -15.02 -27.39
C ARG A 40 17.22 -14.37 -27.47
N MET A 41 16.45 -14.35 -26.39
CA MET A 41 15.12 -13.71 -26.38
C MET A 41 15.18 -12.19 -26.27
N SER A 42 16.20 -11.63 -25.61
CA SER A 42 16.40 -10.17 -25.59
C SER A 42 16.72 -9.63 -26.97
N SER A 43 17.37 -10.41 -27.84
CA SER A 43 17.69 -9.97 -29.21
C SER A 43 16.43 -9.79 -30.06
N GLU A 44 15.45 -10.69 -30.00
CA GLU A 44 14.22 -10.59 -30.80
C GLU A 44 13.26 -9.54 -30.23
N ALA A 45 13.11 -9.48 -28.90
CA ALA A 45 12.34 -8.44 -28.24
C ALA A 45 12.99 -7.06 -28.43
N SER A 46 14.32 -6.94 -28.30
CA SER A 46 15.05 -5.69 -28.59
C SER A 46 14.98 -5.32 -30.06
N PHE A 47 15.05 -6.28 -30.99
CA PHE A 47 14.93 -6.02 -32.43
C PHE A 47 13.51 -5.55 -32.81
N LYS A 48 12.47 -6.08 -32.14
CA LYS A 48 11.07 -5.69 -32.36
C LYS A 48 10.66 -4.42 -31.59
N ILE A 49 11.24 -4.17 -30.42
CA ILE A 49 11.15 -2.87 -29.74
C ILE A 49 11.92 -1.83 -30.56
N HIS A 50 13.07 -2.18 -31.12
CA HIS A 50 13.77 -1.35 -32.09
C HIS A 50 12.94 -1.11 -33.36
N ALA A 51 12.06 -2.05 -33.75
CA ALA A 51 11.09 -1.83 -34.84
C ALA A 51 9.98 -0.81 -34.49
N LEU A 52 9.70 -0.52 -33.20
CA LEU A 52 8.91 0.67 -32.81
C LEU A 52 9.65 1.97 -33.16
N PHE A 53 10.97 1.89 -33.25
CA PHE A 53 11.88 3.01 -33.43
C PHE A 53 12.64 2.97 -34.77
N SER A 54 12.30 2.07 -35.71
CA SER A 54 12.98 1.93 -37.00
C SER A 54 12.03 1.58 -38.15
N ARG A 55 12.28 2.14 -39.34
CA ARG A 55 11.45 1.94 -40.55
C ARG A 55 11.33 0.46 -40.91
N HIS A 56 10.13 0.04 -41.30
CA HIS A 56 9.87 -1.26 -41.93
C HIS A 56 10.90 -1.56 -43.04
N THR A 57 11.55 -2.71 -42.94
CA THR A 57 12.25 -3.36 -44.04
C THR A 57 11.24 -3.78 -45.12
N LYS A 58 10.86 -2.88 -46.03
CA LYS A 58 10.36 -3.28 -47.35
C LYS A 58 11.56 -3.68 -48.21
N SER A 59 11.38 -4.70 -49.05
CA SER A 59 12.43 -5.29 -49.88
C SER A 59 13.17 -4.23 -50.72
N PRO A 60 14.47 -4.45 -51.04
CA PRO A 60 15.35 -3.44 -51.62
C PRO A 60 15.12 -3.22 -53.14
N GLY A 61 13.85 -3.06 -53.57
CA GLY A 61 13.48 -2.97 -54.99
C GLY A 61 12.82 -1.66 -55.45
N GLY A 62 12.57 -0.67 -54.58
CA GLY A 62 11.64 0.43 -54.93
C GLY A 62 12.04 1.87 -54.56
N LEU A 63 13.21 2.13 -53.99
CA LEU A 63 13.48 3.40 -53.29
C LEU A 63 14.19 4.50 -54.12
N ALA A 64 14.15 4.44 -55.46
CA ALA A 64 14.86 5.40 -56.31
C ALA A 64 13.99 6.53 -56.92
N ARG A 65 12.72 6.73 -56.51
CA ARG A 65 11.83 7.70 -57.21
C ARG A 65 11.03 8.71 -56.37
N GLU A 66 11.18 8.76 -55.05
CA GLU A 66 10.59 9.87 -54.26
C GLU A 66 11.65 10.54 -53.40
N GLY A 67 12.00 11.78 -53.74
CA GLY A 67 12.92 12.64 -52.99
C GLY A 67 12.34 13.10 -51.64
N LYS A 68 12.10 12.17 -50.72
CA LYS A 68 11.79 12.46 -49.31
C LYS A 68 13.05 12.32 -48.48
N SER A 69 13.34 13.36 -47.68
CA SER A 69 14.48 13.48 -46.80
C SER A 69 14.71 12.24 -45.91
N VAL A 70 15.97 11.83 -45.83
CA VAL A 70 16.48 10.82 -44.89
C VAL A 70 16.39 11.44 -43.48
N GLY A 71 15.34 11.15 -42.71
CA GLY A 71 15.27 11.63 -41.32
C GLY A 71 13.92 11.54 -40.59
N GLU A 72 12.78 11.43 -41.26
CA GLU A 72 11.49 11.31 -40.57
C GLU A 72 11.13 9.84 -40.27
N MET A 73 11.25 9.46 -38.99
CA MET A 73 10.66 8.26 -38.37
C MET A 73 9.14 8.42 -38.25
N GLU A 74 8.38 7.33 -38.40
CA GLU A 74 6.93 7.36 -38.18
C GLU A 74 6.60 7.49 -36.68
N LYS A 75 5.70 8.43 -36.34
CA LYS A 75 5.18 8.65 -34.99
C LYS A 75 4.05 7.63 -34.71
N VAL A 76 4.41 6.37 -34.43
CA VAL A 76 3.43 5.27 -34.25
C VAL A 76 3.37 4.77 -32.82
N ASN A 77 2.18 4.39 -32.36
CA ASN A 77 1.99 3.79 -31.02
C ASN A 77 2.26 2.28 -31.04
N GLY A 78 2.68 1.76 -29.88
CA GLY A 78 3.01 0.35 -29.69
C GLY A 78 2.26 -0.29 -28.53
N VAL A 79 1.89 -1.56 -28.69
CA VAL A 79 1.40 -2.41 -27.58
C VAL A 79 2.18 -3.71 -27.55
N LEU A 80 2.70 -4.07 -26.38
CA LEU A 80 3.62 -5.17 -26.18
C LEU A 80 3.13 -6.05 -25.04
N GLU A 81 2.80 -7.29 -25.35
CA GLU A 81 2.63 -8.35 -24.38
C GLU A 81 3.91 -9.15 -24.26
N SER A 82 4.50 -9.16 -23.08
CA SER A 82 5.69 -9.95 -22.81
C SER A 82 5.57 -10.64 -21.44
N PRO A 83 5.71 -11.98 -21.35
CA PRO A 83 5.51 -12.69 -20.09
C PRO A 83 6.45 -12.27 -18.96
N THR A 84 6.13 -12.66 -17.71
CA THR A 84 7.01 -12.42 -16.55
C THR A 84 8.35 -13.11 -16.74
N GLY A 85 9.43 -12.52 -16.22
CA GLY A 85 10.78 -13.10 -16.27
C GLY A 85 11.58 -12.91 -17.57
N THR A 86 11.09 -12.14 -18.52
CA THR A 86 11.79 -11.84 -19.79
C THR A 86 12.71 -10.60 -19.73
N GLY A 87 12.82 -9.94 -18.57
CA GLY A 87 13.57 -8.67 -18.46
C GLY A 87 12.90 -7.51 -19.21
N LYS A 88 11.55 -7.50 -19.28
CA LYS A 88 10.74 -6.47 -19.97
C LYS A 88 11.20 -5.04 -19.71
N THR A 89 11.28 -4.69 -18.43
CA THR A 89 11.54 -3.34 -17.94
C THR A 89 12.90 -2.86 -18.40
N LEU A 90 13.96 -3.64 -18.12
CA LEU A 90 15.31 -3.36 -18.59
C LEU A 90 15.41 -3.26 -20.12
N CYS A 91 14.82 -4.21 -20.86
CA CYS A 91 14.85 -4.21 -22.32
C CYS A 91 14.20 -2.95 -22.90
N LEU A 92 13.07 -2.53 -22.33
CA LEU A 92 12.32 -1.35 -22.75
C LEU A 92 13.06 -0.06 -22.44
N LEU A 93 13.64 0.04 -21.23
CA LEU A 93 14.46 1.19 -20.82
C LEU A 93 15.70 1.32 -21.72
N CYS A 94 16.50 0.26 -21.87
CA CYS A 94 17.73 0.30 -22.66
C CYS A 94 17.46 0.65 -24.12
N ALA A 95 16.42 0.06 -24.73
CA ALA A 95 16.07 0.38 -26.13
C ALA A 95 15.64 1.84 -26.30
N THR A 96 14.84 2.37 -25.37
CA THR A 96 14.36 3.76 -25.44
C THR A 96 15.50 4.76 -25.20
N LEU A 97 16.39 4.47 -24.25
CA LEU A 97 17.56 5.31 -23.96
C LEU A 97 18.56 5.30 -25.12
N ALA A 98 18.88 4.14 -25.67
CA ALA A 98 19.75 4.02 -26.84
C ALA A 98 19.19 4.79 -28.05
N TRP A 99 17.87 4.68 -28.29
CA TRP A 99 17.21 5.45 -29.34
C TRP A 99 17.34 6.95 -29.10
N ARG A 100 17.12 7.41 -27.87
CA ARG A 100 17.18 8.82 -27.53
C ARG A 100 18.59 9.40 -27.69
N GLU A 101 19.63 8.66 -27.30
CA GLU A 101 21.03 9.05 -27.54
C GLU A 101 21.31 9.20 -29.03
N ASN A 102 20.95 8.19 -29.84
CA ASN A 102 21.13 8.25 -31.30
C ASN A 102 20.35 9.42 -31.93
N PHE A 103 19.14 9.71 -31.43
CA PHE A 103 18.34 10.84 -31.89
C PHE A 103 19.01 12.19 -31.56
N LYS A 104 19.57 12.31 -30.35
CA LYS A 104 20.36 13.48 -29.93
C LYS A 104 21.59 13.68 -30.81
N ASP A 105 22.31 12.61 -31.15
CA ASP A 105 23.48 12.65 -32.02
C ASP A 105 23.09 13.07 -33.45
N THR A 106 21.96 12.57 -33.95
CA THR A 106 21.42 12.93 -35.26
C THR A 106 21.04 14.42 -35.35
N ILE A 107 20.37 14.96 -34.32
CA ILE A 107 20.06 16.39 -34.24
C ILE A 107 21.34 17.22 -34.20
N SER A 108 22.31 16.79 -33.38
CA SER A 108 23.59 17.49 -33.22
C SER A 108 24.35 17.53 -34.55
N ALA A 109 24.43 16.40 -35.25
CA ALA A 109 25.05 16.30 -36.58
C ALA A 109 24.35 17.20 -37.62
N ARG A 110 23.01 17.20 -37.64
CA ARG A 110 22.23 18.07 -38.54
C ARG A 110 22.48 19.55 -38.26
N LYS A 111 22.49 19.97 -36.99
CA LYS A 111 22.76 21.37 -36.60
C LYS A 111 24.18 21.79 -36.96
N ILE A 112 25.16 20.88 -36.82
CA ILE A 112 26.54 21.12 -37.24
C ILE A 112 26.60 21.29 -38.77
N ALA A 113 25.93 20.43 -39.53
CA ALA A 113 25.85 20.53 -40.99
C ALA A 113 25.15 21.82 -41.45
N GLU A 114 24.07 22.26 -40.80
CA GLU A 114 23.38 23.52 -41.10
C GLU A 114 24.26 24.75 -40.79
N ARG A 115 25.09 24.71 -39.75
CA ARG A 115 26.07 25.77 -39.45
C ARG A 115 27.20 25.81 -40.48
N LEU A 116 27.78 24.65 -40.81
CA LEU A 116 28.88 24.56 -41.80
C LEU A 116 28.40 24.89 -43.22
N GLY A 117 27.17 24.54 -43.58
CA GLY A 117 26.55 24.90 -44.86
C GLY A 117 26.33 26.42 -45.02
N LYS A 118 26.15 27.14 -43.91
CA LYS A 118 26.07 28.61 -43.89
C LYS A 118 27.44 29.28 -44.08
N GLU A 119 28.53 28.64 -43.67
CA GLU A 119 29.88 29.20 -43.79
C GLU A 119 30.52 28.96 -45.18
N MET A 120 30.14 27.90 -45.91
CA MET A 120 30.75 27.58 -47.21
C MET A 120 30.11 28.28 -48.43
N PHE A 121 28.89 28.84 -48.32
CA PHE A 121 28.22 29.52 -49.44
C PHE A 121 27.52 30.83 -49.02
N PRO A 122 28.26 31.93 -48.82
CA PRO A 122 27.68 33.20 -48.38
C PRO A 122 26.72 33.86 -49.39
N ASN A 123 26.71 33.44 -50.66
CA ASN A 123 25.99 34.12 -51.75
C ASN A 123 24.93 33.27 -52.49
N THR A 124 24.41 32.19 -51.91
CA THR A 124 23.26 31.49 -52.53
C THR A 124 21.94 32.03 -51.97
N PRO A 125 21.02 32.58 -52.77
CA PRO A 125 19.79 33.15 -52.27
C PRO A 125 18.92 32.09 -51.56
N LEU A 126 18.37 32.48 -50.42
CA LEU A 126 17.57 31.68 -49.48
C LEU A 126 16.19 31.24 -50.02
N SER A 127 16.01 31.15 -51.35
CA SER A 127 14.73 30.79 -51.98
C SER A 127 14.60 29.31 -52.36
N SER A 128 15.66 28.50 -52.20
CA SER A 128 15.65 27.08 -52.57
C SER A 128 15.27 26.13 -51.42
N TRP A 129 15.14 26.62 -50.18
CA TRP A 129 14.81 25.79 -49.01
C TRP A 129 13.57 26.39 -48.35
N GLY A 130 12.45 25.66 -48.44
CA GLY A 130 11.11 26.14 -48.12
C GLY A 130 11.01 26.92 -46.81
N THR A 131 10.47 28.12 -46.92
CA THR A 131 10.16 29.08 -45.85
C THR A 131 9.08 28.55 -44.90
N ALA A 132 9.43 28.44 -43.62
CA ALA A 132 8.51 28.66 -42.50
C ALA A 132 9.31 29.13 -41.28
N ALA A 133 9.80 30.37 -41.32
CA ALA A 133 10.27 31.09 -40.15
C ALA A 133 9.89 32.56 -40.31
N THR A 134 8.91 33.00 -39.53
CA THR A 134 8.70 34.43 -39.24
C THR A 134 8.90 34.63 -37.74
N ASP A 135 9.92 35.43 -37.45
CA ASP A 135 10.21 36.30 -36.30
C ASP A 135 9.69 35.98 -34.89
N GLY A 136 10.65 35.99 -33.95
CA GLY A 136 10.42 36.19 -32.52
C GLY A 136 11.33 35.33 -31.63
N ASP A 137 12.27 35.96 -30.93
CA ASP A 137 13.32 35.39 -30.07
C ASP A 137 12.95 34.20 -29.16
N LYS A 138 13.87 33.21 -29.11
CA LYS A 138 14.34 32.51 -27.89
C LYS A 138 15.54 31.60 -28.24
N PRO A 139 16.65 31.61 -27.47
CA PRO A 139 17.79 30.74 -27.73
C PRO A 139 17.40 29.27 -27.45
N THR A 140 17.38 28.44 -28.50
CA THR A 140 16.95 27.04 -28.47
C THR A 140 18.01 26.12 -27.82
N TYR A 141 17.90 25.96 -26.51
CA TYR A 141 18.59 24.92 -25.73
C TYR A 141 17.67 23.71 -25.52
N TYR A 142 18.16 22.47 -25.76
CA TYR A 142 17.56 21.19 -25.34
C TYR A 142 16.15 20.78 -25.81
N THR A 143 15.35 21.66 -26.41
CA THR A 143 13.92 21.42 -26.72
C THR A 143 13.65 20.40 -27.83
N ASP A 144 14.63 20.07 -28.66
CA ASP A 144 14.42 19.21 -29.83
C ASP A 144 14.55 17.71 -29.53
N VAL A 145 15.13 17.35 -28.38
CA VAL A 145 15.31 15.95 -27.98
C VAL A 145 14.11 15.50 -27.14
N PRO A 146 13.36 14.47 -27.57
CA PRO A 146 12.18 13.98 -26.86
C PRO A 146 12.47 13.61 -25.40
N LYS A 147 11.58 14.01 -24.50
CA LYS A 147 11.55 13.51 -23.11
C LYS A 147 10.89 12.14 -23.06
N ILE A 148 11.36 11.28 -22.17
CA ILE A 148 10.75 9.98 -21.90
C ILE A 148 9.92 10.09 -20.63
N VAL A 149 8.63 9.78 -20.70
CA VAL A 149 7.75 9.66 -19.54
C VAL A 149 7.52 8.19 -19.28
N TYR A 150 8.09 7.66 -18.20
CA TYR A 150 7.90 6.28 -17.77
C TYR A 150 6.86 6.21 -16.66
N ALA A 151 5.72 5.61 -16.98
CA ALA A 151 4.58 5.50 -16.09
C ALA A 151 4.36 4.06 -15.66
N SER A 152 4.15 3.84 -14.36
CA SER A 152 3.75 2.54 -13.80
C SER A 152 2.55 2.72 -12.86
N ARG A 153 2.03 1.64 -12.25
CA ARG A 153 0.85 1.72 -11.38
C ARG A 153 1.18 2.32 -10.01
N THR A 154 2.33 1.97 -9.43
CA THR A 154 2.72 2.42 -8.08
C THR A 154 4.15 2.93 -8.02
N HIS A 155 4.46 3.71 -6.98
CA HIS A 155 5.82 4.16 -6.70
C HIS A 155 6.79 3.01 -6.40
N SER A 156 6.33 1.95 -5.74
CA SER A 156 7.18 0.78 -5.45
C SER A 156 7.64 0.07 -6.73
N GLN A 157 6.79 0.02 -7.76
CA GLN A 157 7.20 -0.49 -9.08
C GLN A 157 8.20 0.44 -9.76
N LEU A 158 8.02 1.75 -9.66
CA LEU A 158 8.99 2.72 -10.18
C LEU A 158 10.35 2.62 -9.47
N ALA A 159 10.37 2.39 -8.16
CA ALA A 159 11.61 2.18 -7.41
C ALA A 159 12.37 0.93 -7.92
N GLN A 160 11.66 -0.15 -8.25
CA GLN A 160 12.27 -1.33 -8.89
C GLN A 160 12.88 -0.99 -10.25
N VAL A 161 12.15 -0.25 -11.09
CA VAL A 161 12.62 0.20 -12.41
C VAL A 161 13.86 1.10 -12.31
N ILE A 162 13.89 2.00 -11.33
CA ILE A 162 15.03 2.90 -11.07
C ILE A 162 16.24 2.12 -10.56
N SER A 163 16.03 1.13 -9.70
CA SER A 163 17.08 0.21 -9.24
C SER A 163 17.69 -0.58 -10.41
N GLU A 164 16.86 -1.08 -11.33
CA GLU A 164 17.35 -1.71 -12.56
C GLU A 164 18.15 -0.73 -13.43
N LEU A 165 17.69 0.52 -13.58
CA LEU A 165 18.40 1.55 -14.33
C LEU A 165 19.78 1.86 -13.73
N LYS A 166 19.90 1.93 -12.40
CA LYS A 166 21.18 2.12 -11.68
C LYS A 166 22.21 1.04 -12.04
N ASN A 167 21.76 -0.18 -12.37
CA ASN A 167 22.61 -1.30 -12.75
C ASN A 167 23.08 -1.28 -14.21
N THR A 168 22.64 -0.31 -15.02
CA THR A 168 23.07 -0.17 -16.42
C THR A 168 24.27 0.76 -16.58
N SER A 169 24.85 0.85 -17.79
CA SER A 169 25.86 1.86 -18.14
C SER A 169 25.27 3.23 -18.47
N TYR A 170 23.95 3.32 -18.67
CA TYR A 170 23.28 4.59 -18.99
C TYR A 170 23.23 5.51 -17.76
N ARG A 171 23.48 6.80 -17.98
CA ARG A 171 23.39 7.85 -16.95
C ARG A 171 22.51 9.01 -17.42
N PRO A 172 21.21 8.76 -17.70
CA PRO A 172 20.30 9.83 -18.07
C PRO A 172 20.01 10.74 -16.87
N LYS A 173 19.64 11.99 -17.12
CA LYS A 173 19.06 12.85 -16.09
C LYS A 173 17.67 12.35 -15.72
N VAL A 174 17.49 11.93 -14.47
CA VAL A 174 16.24 11.31 -14.00
C VAL A 174 15.48 12.25 -13.07
N CYS A 175 14.15 12.21 -13.16
CA CYS A 175 13.26 12.85 -12.20
C CYS A 175 12.14 11.87 -11.80
N VAL A 176 11.80 11.81 -10.52
CA VAL A 176 10.64 11.07 -10.02
C VAL A 176 9.62 12.04 -9.43
N LEU A 177 8.38 11.98 -9.90
CA LEU A 177 7.29 12.81 -9.39
C LEU A 177 6.45 12.01 -8.40
N GLY A 178 6.31 12.52 -7.17
CA GLY A 178 5.47 11.93 -6.13
C GLY A 178 4.56 12.96 -5.46
N SER A 179 3.70 12.47 -4.55
CA SER A 179 2.77 13.30 -3.81
C SER A 179 3.48 14.03 -2.66
N ARG A 180 2.81 15.04 -2.08
CA ARG A 180 3.29 15.66 -0.83
C ARG A 180 3.31 14.67 0.34
N GLU A 181 2.47 13.64 0.34
CA GLU A 181 2.48 12.64 1.41
C GLU A 181 3.74 11.79 1.41
N GLN A 182 4.37 11.64 0.25
CA GLN A 182 5.58 10.84 0.10
C GLN A 182 6.85 11.69 0.19
N LEU A 183 6.81 12.92 -0.33
CA LEU A 183 8.00 13.77 -0.49
C LEU A 183 8.11 14.91 0.54
N CYS A 184 7.08 15.19 1.33
CA CYS A 184 7.15 16.28 2.31
C CYS A 184 7.86 15.81 3.59
N ILE A 185 8.88 16.58 4.00
CA ILE A 185 9.64 16.37 5.25
C ILE A 185 9.29 17.39 6.34
N ASN A 186 8.35 18.31 6.07
CA ASN A 186 7.90 19.28 7.05
C ASN A 186 6.87 18.63 8.00
N GLN A 187 7.27 18.42 9.25
CA GLN A 187 6.46 17.73 10.26
C GLN A 187 5.12 18.41 10.55
N GLU A 188 5.06 19.75 10.50
CA GLU A 188 3.80 20.46 10.75
C GLU A 188 2.77 20.23 9.64
N VAL A 189 3.23 20.11 8.40
CA VAL A 189 2.38 19.76 7.26
C VAL A 189 2.01 18.28 7.33
N MET A 190 2.96 17.39 7.60
CA MET A 190 2.75 15.94 7.62
C MET A 190 1.85 15.46 8.77
N ARG A 191 1.76 16.23 9.87
CA ARG A 191 0.86 15.95 10.99
C ARG A 191 -0.64 16.08 10.64
N GLN A 192 -0.97 16.78 9.55
CA GLN A 192 -2.35 16.93 9.12
C GLN A 192 -2.87 15.62 8.51
N GLU A 193 -4.10 15.22 8.83
CA GLU A 193 -4.67 13.96 8.30
C GLU A 193 -5.16 14.11 6.85
N SER A 194 -5.77 15.26 6.52
CA SER A 194 -6.35 15.52 5.21
C SER A 194 -5.31 15.98 4.20
N ASN A 195 -5.26 15.28 3.05
CA ASN A 195 -4.42 15.63 1.90
C ASN A 195 -4.62 17.07 1.41
N HIS A 196 -5.87 17.56 1.42
CA HIS A 196 -6.20 18.91 1.01
C HIS A 196 -5.56 19.95 1.93
N VAL A 197 -5.69 19.74 3.24
CA VAL A 197 -5.10 20.62 4.27
C VAL A 197 -3.58 20.63 4.16
N LYS A 198 -2.94 19.47 3.93
CA LYS A 198 -1.49 19.38 3.66
C LYS A 198 -1.08 20.26 2.48
N VAL A 199 -1.81 20.19 1.36
CA VAL A 199 -1.52 20.97 0.15
C VAL A 199 -1.66 22.46 0.42
N HIS A 200 -2.75 22.87 1.04
CA HIS A 200 -3.02 24.28 1.32
C HIS A 200 -2.00 24.88 2.29
N MET A 201 -1.76 24.22 3.42
CA MET A 201 -0.77 24.64 4.42
C MET A 201 0.64 24.71 3.81
N CYS A 202 1.01 23.73 2.98
CA CYS A 202 2.27 23.76 2.23
C CYS A 202 2.36 24.99 1.31
N ARG A 203 1.31 25.29 0.53
CA ARG A 203 1.26 26.48 -0.33
C ARG A 203 1.34 27.78 0.48
N GLY A 204 0.59 27.88 1.58
CA GLY A 204 0.63 29.04 2.48
C GLY A 204 2.02 29.28 3.06
N LYS A 205 2.70 28.22 3.52
CA LYS A 205 4.07 28.32 4.03
C LYS A 205 5.10 28.68 2.95
N VAL A 206 4.89 28.21 1.73
CA VAL A 206 5.74 28.56 0.57
C VAL A 206 5.55 30.03 0.19
N SER A 207 4.29 30.48 0.11
CA SER A 207 3.96 31.87 -0.24
C SER A 207 4.48 32.87 0.79
N THR A 208 4.41 32.52 2.07
CA THR A 208 4.94 33.35 3.19
C THR A 208 6.44 33.17 3.40
N ARG A 209 7.12 32.35 2.57
CA ARG A 209 8.55 31.97 2.73
C ARG A 209 8.90 31.44 4.12
N SER A 210 7.93 30.89 4.86
CA SER A 210 8.12 30.33 6.20
C SER A 210 8.55 28.85 6.18
N CYS A 211 8.53 28.20 5.01
CA CYS A 211 9.03 26.83 4.87
C CYS A 211 10.56 26.82 4.64
N VAL A 212 11.33 26.56 5.70
CA VAL A 212 12.80 26.46 5.68
C VAL A 212 13.29 25.54 4.55
N TYR A 213 12.63 24.39 4.37
CA TYR A 213 13.02 23.43 3.34
C TYR A 213 12.81 23.94 1.91
N TYR A 214 11.75 24.72 1.66
CA TYR A 214 11.46 25.25 0.32
C TYR A 214 12.45 26.33 -0.07
N ASN A 215 12.82 27.20 0.88
CA ASN A 215 13.70 28.34 0.63
C ASN A 215 15.08 27.91 0.11
N ASN A 216 15.52 26.70 0.43
CA ASN A 216 16.81 26.15 -0.01
C ASN A 216 16.76 25.43 -1.38
N VAL A 217 15.59 25.35 -2.03
CA VAL A 217 15.41 24.56 -3.26
C VAL A 217 16.14 25.16 -4.45
N GLU A 218 16.07 26.48 -4.64
CA GLU A 218 16.68 27.14 -5.81
C GLU A 218 18.19 26.92 -5.84
N GLU A 219 18.87 27.20 -4.73
CA GLU A 219 20.32 27.00 -4.58
C GLU A 219 20.73 25.55 -4.89
N LYS A 220 20.08 24.57 -4.24
CA LYS A 220 20.44 23.15 -4.35
C LYS A 220 20.00 22.49 -5.65
N SER A 221 19.03 23.04 -6.37
CA SER A 221 18.55 22.45 -7.62
C SER A 221 19.54 22.55 -8.78
N THR A 222 20.58 23.37 -8.65
CA THR A 222 21.64 23.55 -9.67
C THR A 222 22.88 22.69 -9.41
N ASP A 223 22.89 21.94 -8.30
CA ASP A 223 23.99 21.06 -7.94
C ASP A 223 24.18 19.96 -9.00
N ARG A 224 25.39 19.89 -9.57
CA ARG A 224 25.71 18.93 -10.64
C ARG A 224 25.71 17.49 -10.17
N ASP A 225 26.11 17.23 -8.93
CA ASP A 225 26.16 15.88 -8.40
C ASP A 225 24.73 15.35 -8.19
N LEU A 226 23.82 16.24 -7.78
CA LEU A 226 22.40 15.93 -7.68
C LEU A 226 21.76 15.68 -9.06
N VAL A 227 21.96 16.58 -10.03
CA VAL A 227 21.34 16.51 -11.36
C VAL A 227 21.76 15.26 -12.15
N ASN A 228 22.98 14.78 -11.93
CA ASN A 228 23.51 13.58 -12.59
C ASN A 228 23.26 12.29 -11.80
N SER A 229 22.73 12.39 -10.58
CA SER A 229 22.39 11.24 -9.77
C SER A 229 21.03 10.66 -10.17
N ILE A 230 20.91 9.34 -10.11
CA ILE A 230 19.67 8.61 -10.35
C ILE A 230 19.03 8.38 -8.97
N LEU A 231 18.04 9.18 -8.61
CA LEU A 231 17.38 9.13 -7.31
C LEU A 231 15.94 8.62 -7.44
N ASP A 232 15.52 7.74 -6.53
CA ASP A 232 14.12 7.41 -6.31
C ASP A 232 13.44 8.33 -5.27
N VAL A 233 12.22 7.99 -4.83
CA VAL A 233 11.47 8.81 -3.86
C VAL A 233 12.17 8.79 -2.50
N GLU A 234 12.59 7.62 -2.06
CA GLU A 234 13.25 7.39 -0.78
C GLU A 234 14.61 8.10 -0.72
N ASP A 235 15.40 7.98 -1.79
CA ASP A 235 16.68 8.69 -1.95
C ASP A 235 16.49 10.21 -1.90
N LEU A 236 15.46 10.74 -2.59
CA LEU A 236 15.14 12.17 -2.59
C LEU A 236 14.75 12.68 -1.19
N VAL A 237 14.00 11.89 -0.44
CA VAL A 237 13.59 12.22 0.94
C VAL A 237 14.80 12.22 1.88
N GLN A 238 15.67 11.21 1.78
CA GLN A 238 16.90 11.15 2.56
C GLN A 238 17.83 12.31 2.23
N PHE A 239 18.02 12.61 0.93
CA PHE A 239 18.80 13.76 0.48
C PHE A 239 18.24 15.07 1.01
N GLY A 240 16.92 15.28 0.88
CA GLY A 240 16.26 16.50 1.35
C GLY A 240 16.34 16.67 2.87
N THR A 241 16.30 15.57 3.62
CA THR A 241 16.47 15.57 5.07
C THR A 241 17.89 15.96 5.47
N LYS A 242 18.91 15.37 4.81
CA LYS A 242 20.33 15.67 5.05
C LYS A 242 20.72 17.10 4.68
N GLN A 243 20.24 17.58 3.54
CA GLN A 243 20.58 18.90 2.98
C GLN A 243 19.59 20.00 3.35
N ARG A 244 18.59 19.71 4.19
CA ARG A 244 17.49 20.63 4.56
C ARG A 244 16.83 21.31 3.35
N VAL A 245 16.54 20.54 2.31
CA VAL A 245 15.87 21.00 1.09
C VAL A 245 14.57 20.22 0.86
N CYS A 246 13.54 20.87 0.34
CA CYS A 246 12.24 20.26 0.14
C CYS A 246 12.26 19.26 -1.04
N PRO A 247 12.12 17.94 -0.83
CA PRO A 247 12.14 16.95 -1.90
C PRO A 247 11.03 17.15 -2.94
N TYR A 248 9.85 17.59 -2.49
CA TYR A 248 8.69 17.82 -3.36
C TYR A 248 8.92 18.91 -4.41
N TYR A 249 9.50 20.05 -4.03
CA TYR A 249 9.79 21.13 -4.97
C TYR A 249 11.10 20.89 -5.73
N LEU A 250 12.06 20.22 -5.10
CA LEU A 250 13.30 19.79 -5.74
C LEU A 250 13.04 18.91 -6.96
N SER A 251 12.21 17.87 -6.82
CA SER A 251 11.85 17.00 -7.95
C SER A 251 11.20 17.76 -9.10
N ARG A 252 10.36 18.77 -8.81
CA ARG A 252 9.73 19.63 -9.82
C ARG A 252 10.73 20.53 -10.54
N SER A 253 11.79 20.97 -9.87
CA SER A 253 12.90 21.70 -10.50
C SER A 253 13.69 20.78 -11.43
N LEU A 254 14.07 19.59 -10.95
CA LEU A 254 14.81 18.58 -11.72
C LEU A 254 14.06 18.12 -12.98
N LYS A 255 12.73 18.06 -12.94
CA LYS A 255 11.86 17.71 -14.08
C LYS A 255 12.14 18.56 -15.34
N GLN A 256 12.53 19.83 -15.19
CA GLN A 256 12.76 20.71 -16.34
C GLN A 256 13.91 20.20 -17.22
N GLN A 257 14.98 19.71 -16.58
CA GLN A 257 16.20 19.24 -17.24
C GLN A 257 16.26 17.71 -17.41
N ALA A 258 15.23 16.99 -16.96
CA ALA A 258 15.19 15.53 -16.98
C ALA A 258 15.08 14.98 -18.41
N ASP A 259 15.83 13.91 -18.65
CA ASP A 259 15.76 13.07 -19.83
C ASP A 259 14.63 12.03 -19.69
N VAL A 260 14.47 11.49 -18.47
CA VAL A 260 13.45 10.50 -18.10
C VAL A 260 12.69 10.98 -16.87
N ILE A 261 11.35 10.94 -16.94
CA ILE A 261 10.46 11.30 -15.85
C ILE A 261 9.67 10.05 -15.43
N PHE A 262 9.88 9.59 -14.20
CA PHE A 262 9.11 8.50 -13.59
C PHE A 262 7.93 9.06 -12.80
N MET A 263 6.74 8.52 -13.04
CA MET A 263 5.53 8.91 -12.30
C MET A 263 4.49 7.78 -12.34
N PRO A 264 3.54 7.71 -11.40
CA PRO A 264 2.44 6.78 -11.56
C PRO A 264 1.50 7.23 -12.70
N TYR A 265 0.86 6.30 -13.41
CA TYR A 265 0.05 6.64 -14.58
C TYR A 265 -1.16 7.54 -14.26
N ASN A 266 -1.63 7.61 -13.01
CA ASN A 266 -2.75 8.48 -12.65
C ASN A 266 -2.36 9.95 -12.79
N TYR A 267 -1.08 10.30 -12.62
CA TYR A 267 -0.60 11.66 -12.82
C TYR A 267 -0.63 12.07 -14.29
N LEU A 268 -0.66 11.09 -15.20
CA LEU A 268 -0.69 11.29 -16.63
C LEU A 268 -2.12 11.19 -17.20
N LEU A 269 -2.94 10.27 -16.71
CA LEU A 269 -4.29 10.02 -17.24
C LEU A 269 -5.33 10.99 -16.68
N ASP A 270 -5.12 11.54 -15.49
CA ASP A 270 -5.97 12.59 -14.92
C ASP A 270 -5.50 13.98 -15.41
N PRO A 271 -6.33 14.73 -16.17
CA PRO A 271 -6.03 16.09 -16.59
C PRO A 271 -5.71 17.04 -15.42
N LYS A 272 -6.39 16.89 -14.27
CA LYS A 272 -6.15 17.73 -13.09
C LYS A 272 -4.75 17.51 -12.54
N SER A 273 -4.37 16.25 -12.36
CA SER A 273 -3.03 15.88 -11.90
C SER A 273 -1.94 16.33 -12.88
N ARG A 274 -2.14 16.16 -14.20
CA ARG A 274 -1.19 16.67 -15.21
C ARG A 274 -0.95 18.17 -15.09
N LYS A 275 -2.02 18.96 -14.99
CA LYS A 275 -1.94 20.42 -14.80
C LYS A 275 -1.25 20.77 -13.49
N ALA A 276 -1.59 20.11 -12.39
CA ALA A 276 -0.98 20.35 -11.08
C ALA A 276 0.53 20.06 -11.05
N HIS A 277 0.99 19.06 -11.80
CA HIS A 277 2.40 18.71 -11.95
C HIS A 277 3.10 19.46 -13.11
N ASN A 278 2.37 20.26 -13.89
CA ASN A 278 2.85 20.99 -15.07
C ASN A 278 3.60 20.08 -16.06
N ILE A 279 3.02 18.91 -16.37
CA ILE A 279 3.65 17.92 -17.24
C ILE A 279 3.43 18.32 -18.70
N ASP A 280 4.52 18.65 -19.39
CA ASP A 280 4.51 18.87 -20.84
C ASP A 280 4.74 17.54 -21.56
N LEU A 281 3.83 17.23 -22.49
CA LEU A 281 3.80 15.98 -23.24
C LEU A 281 4.08 16.17 -24.72
N ASN A 282 4.22 17.43 -25.18
CA ASN A 282 4.44 17.71 -26.59
C ASN A 282 5.77 17.10 -27.05
N GLY A 283 5.72 16.24 -28.06
CA GLY A 283 6.88 15.52 -28.58
C GLY A 283 7.45 14.44 -27.64
N ALA A 284 6.84 14.18 -26.49
CA ALA A 284 7.32 13.19 -25.52
C ALA A 284 7.02 11.74 -25.93
N VAL A 285 7.87 10.81 -25.51
CA VAL A 285 7.61 9.35 -25.60
C VAL A 285 7.02 8.90 -24.28
N VAL A 286 5.81 8.35 -24.31
CA VAL A 286 5.09 7.89 -23.12
C VAL A 286 5.12 6.37 -23.06
N ILE A 287 5.58 5.82 -21.95
CA ILE A 287 5.62 4.39 -21.68
C ILE A 287 4.71 4.09 -20.49
N PHE A 288 3.71 3.23 -20.69
CA PHE A 288 2.94 2.64 -19.60
C PHE A 288 3.41 1.21 -19.37
N ASP A 289 4.06 0.99 -18.24
CA ASP A 289 4.43 -0.33 -17.73
C ASP A 289 3.33 -0.88 -16.81
N GLU A 290 3.19 -2.20 -16.78
CA GLU A 290 2.08 -2.89 -16.13
C GLU A 290 0.70 -2.34 -16.56
N ALA A 291 0.55 -2.08 -17.86
CA ALA A 291 -0.60 -1.39 -18.46
C ALA A 291 -1.96 -2.12 -18.36
N HIS A 292 -2.05 -3.26 -17.68
CA HIS A 292 -3.28 -4.05 -17.58
C HIS A 292 -4.41 -3.37 -16.78
N ASN A 293 -4.08 -2.33 -16.00
CA ASN A 293 -5.06 -1.50 -15.29
C ASN A 293 -5.37 -0.16 -15.98
N VAL A 294 -4.69 0.19 -17.08
CA VAL A 294 -4.84 1.50 -17.73
C VAL A 294 -6.29 1.75 -18.16
N GLU A 295 -6.98 0.74 -18.68
CA GLU A 295 -8.40 0.85 -19.07
C GLU A 295 -9.27 1.36 -17.90
N LYS A 296 -9.08 0.75 -16.73
CA LYS A 296 -9.87 1.02 -15.54
C LYS A 296 -9.51 2.39 -14.99
N THR A 297 -8.22 2.74 -14.98
CA THR A 297 -7.79 4.07 -14.51
C THR A 297 -8.29 5.19 -15.42
N CYS A 298 -8.32 5.01 -16.74
CA CYS A 298 -8.90 5.99 -17.66
C CYS A 298 -10.39 6.23 -17.38
N GLU A 299 -11.16 5.16 -17.15
CA GLU A 299 -12.58 5.25 -16.82
C GLU A 299 -12.83 5.88 -15.45
N GLU A 300 -12.05 5.49 -14.44
CA GLU A 300 -12.17 6.01 -13.08
C GLU A 300 -11.75 7.47 -12.97
N SER A 301 -10.69 7.91 -13.67
CA SER A 301 -10.24 9.31 -13.64
C SER A 301 -11.22 10.28 -14.30
N THR A 302 -12.12 9.77 -15.13
CA THR A 302 -13.16 10.54 -15.83
C THR A 302 -14.56 10.19 -15.35
N SER A 303 -14.68 9.57 -14.18
CA SER A 303 -15.97 9.27 -13.54
C SER A 303 -16.05 9.95 -12.17
N PHE A 304 -17.25 10.29 -11.72
CA PHE A 304 -17.48 10.71 -10.33
C PHE A 304 -18.82 10.20 -9.80
N ASP A 305 -18.88 10.07 -8.47
CA ASP A 305 -20.11 9.86 -7.70
C ASP A 305 -20.27 11.02 -6.72
N LEU A 306 -21.28 11.86 -6.89
CA LEU A 306 -21.60 12.94 -5.96
C LEU A 306 -22.62 12.42 -4.93
N THR A 307 -22.18 12.29 -3.68
CA THR A 307 -23.01 11.76 -2.59
C THR A 307 -23.73 12.89 -1.84
N PRO A 308 -24.85 12.61 -1.15
CA PRO A 308 -25.51 13.59 -0.29
C PRO A 308 -24.56 14.20 0.74
N TYR A 309 -23.64 13.39 1.28
CA TYR A 309 -22.62 13.85 2.21
C TYR A 309 -21.67 14.89 1.61
N ASP A 310 -21.27 14.72 0.35
CA ASP A 310 -20.37 15.67 -0.31
C ASP A 310 -21.04 17.03 -0.49
N VAL A 311 -22.31 17.04 -0.92
CA VAL A 311 -23.09 18.27 -1.10
C VAL A 311 -23.35 18.95 0.24
N ALA A 312 -23.80 18.20 1.25
CA ALA A 312 -24.01 18.72 2.60
C ALA A 312 -22.72 19.28 3.22
N SER A 313 -21.57 18.61 3.02
CA SER A 313 -20.27 19.11 3.48
C SER A 313 -19.89 20.43 2.78
N ALA A 314 -20.21 20.58 1.50
CA ALA A 314 -19.98 21.82 0.77
C ALA A 314 -20.89 22.95 1.28
N ILE A 315 -22.19 22.67 1.47
CA ILE A 315 -23.16 23.64 2.01
C ILE A 315 -22.72 24.12 3.39
N ASN A 316 -22.37 23.22 4.30
CA ASN A 316 -21.94 23.55 5.65
C ASN A 316 -20.65 24.40 5.66
N ALA A 317 -19.72 24.13 4.75
CA ALA A 317 -18.48 24.91 4.62
C ALA A 317 -18.78 26.36 4.19
N VAL A 318 -19.66 26.54 3.20
CA VAL A 318 -20.07 27.88 2.72
C VAL A 318 -20.93 28.61 3.76
N ASP A 319 -21.82 27.89 4.46
CA ASP A 319 -22.70 28.47 5.47
C ASP A 319 -21.91 29.06 6.65
N ARG A 320 -20.89 28.34 7.13
CA ARG A 320 -20.00 28.87 8.17
C ARG A 320 -19.25 30.11 7.70
N LEU A 321 -18.74 30.10 6.48
CA LEU A 321 -18.07 31.27 5.90
C LEU A 321 -19.00 32.49 5.85
N LEU A 322 -20.27 32.29 5.47
CA LEU A 322 -21.28 33.35 5.48
C LEU A 322 -21.51 33.92 6.88
N VAL A 323 -21.65 33.05 7.88
CA VAL A 323 -21.85 33.47 9.28
C VAL A 323 -20.64 34.25 9.81
N GLU A 324 -19.42 33.82 9.50
CA GLU A 324 -18.19 34.52 9.90
C GLU A 324 -18.08 35.90 9.24
N GLN A 325 -18.27 35.98 7.92
CA GLN A 325 -18.22 37.26 7.18
C GLN A 325 -19.33 38.22 7.63
N ALA A 326 -20.53 37.73 7.94
CA ALA A 326 -21.60 38.55 8.48
C ALA A 326 -21.26 39.15 9.85
N LYS A 327 -20.62 38.36 10.74
CA LYS A 327 -20.16 38.84 12.06
C LYS A 327 -19.07 39.91 11.94
N GLU A 328 -18.11 39.75 11.02
CA GLU A 328 -17.05 40.74 10.79
C GLU A 328 -17.58 42.10 10.36
N ILE A 329 -18.64 42.13 9.52
CA ILE A 329 -19.28 43.37 9.11
C ILE A 329 -20.03 44.03 10.26
N SER A 330 -20.78 43.24 11.05
CA SER A 330 -21.47 43.77 12.24
C SER A 330 -20.50 44.33 13.29
N HIS A 331 -19.27 43.83 13.38
CA HIS A 331 -18.25 44.37 14.28
C HIS A 331 -17.59 45.65 13.74
N LYS A 332 -17.42 45.79 12.42
CA LYS A 332 -16.85 46.99 11.78
C LYS A 332 -17.75 48.23 11.91
N ASP A 333 -19.07 48.05 11.98
CA ASP A 333 -20.02 49.17 12.12
C ASP A 333 -20.10 49.73 13.57
N SER A 334 -19.35 49.16 14.53
CA SER A 334 -19.41 49.53 15.95
C SER A 334 -18.19 50.29 16.52
N VAL A 335 -17.14 50.51 15.72
CA VAL A 335 -15.94 51.26 16.15
C VAL A 335 -15.65 52.36 15.14
N ASN A 336 -15.93 53.61 15.54
CA ASN A 336 -15.68 54.81 14.74
C ASN A 336 -14.25 55.33 14.97
N GLU A 337 -13.63 55.75 13.87
CA GLU A 337 -12.47 56.65 13.68
C GLU A 337 -11.16 56.43 14.48
N ASP A 338 -10.05 56.56 13.74
CA ASP A 338 -8.65 56.66 14.20
C ASP A 338 -7.94 55.39 14.71
N VAL A 339 -7.62 54.44 13.81
CA VAL A 339 -6.24 53.91 13.73
C VAL A 339 -5.90 53.46 12.31
N ASN A 340 -4.92 54.13 11.70
CA ASN A 340 -4.19 53.62 10.54
C ASN A 340 -3.36 52.40 10.98
N VAL A 341 -3.96 51.21 10.92
CA VAL A 341 -3.22 49.93 10.93
C VAL A 341 -3.66 49.17 9.70
N GLU A 342 -2.74 48.98 8.77
CA GLU A 342 -2.74 47.90 7.79
C GLU A 342 -2.78 46.54 8.51
N SER A 343 -3.91 46.23 9.13
CA SER A 343 -4.18 44.92 9.72
C SER A 343 -4.80 44.08 8.62
N LEU A 344 -3.94 43.41 7.86
CA LEU A 344 -4.18 42.19 7.07
C LEU A 344 -5.65 42.01 6.67
N SER A 345 -6.09 42.79 5.69
CA SER A 345 -7.41 42.63 5.06
C SER A 345 -7.68 41.15 4.80
N SER A 346 -8.80 40.64 5.32
CA SER A 346 -9.32 39.29 5.13
C SER A 346 -8.95 38.77 3.73
N GLY A 347 -8.19 37.66 3.68
CA GLY A 347 -7.63 37.12 2.44
C GLY A 347 -8.65 36.62 1.41
N LEU A 348 -9.95 36.88 1.61
CA LEU A 348 -11.05 36.51 0.72
C LEU A 348 -11.49 37.74 -0.09
N LYS A 349 -11.23 37.74 -1.40
CA LYS A 349 -11.64 38.84 -2.32
C LYS A 349 -13.11 38.74 -2.78
N LEU A 350 -13.93 37.93 -2.12
CA LEU A 350 -15.31 37.66 -2.53
C LEU A 350 -16.29 38.53 -1.75
N ASP A 351 -17.28 39.07 -2.45
CA ASP A 351 -18.40 39.76 -1.84
C ASP A 351 -19.40 38.77 -1.23
N LEU A 352 -20.10 39.20 -0.17
CA LEU A 352 -21.13 38.40 0.49
C LEU A 352 -22.21 37.90 -0.48
N SER A 353 -22.54 38.68 -1.53
CA SER A 353 -23.53 38.29 -2.53
C SER A 353 -23.06 37.07 -3.34
N THR A 354 -21.77 36.98 -3.67
CA THR A 354 -21.22 35.83 -4.39
C THR A 354 -21.19 34.58 -3.50
N ILE A 355 -20.81 34.71 -2.24
CA ILE A 355 -20.82 33.56 -1.30
C ILE A 355 -22.25 33.04 -1.12
N ALA A 356 -23.23 33.94 -0.99
CA ALA A 356 -24.65 33.57 -0.91
C ALA A 356 -25.16 32.89 -2.18
N LYS A 357 -24.75 33.38 -3.37
CA LYS A 357 -25.05 32.73 -4.67
C LYS A 357 -24.48 31.31 -4.74
N ILE A 358 -23.25 31.09 -4.26
CA ILE A 358 -22.65 29.75 -4.21
C ILE A 358 -23.45 28.82 -3.29
N LYS A 359 -23.87 29.30 -2.11
CA LYS A 359 -24.76 28.53 -1.22
C LYS A 359 -26.08 28.17 -1.92
N GLN A 360 -26.70 29.12 -2.63
CA GLN A 360 -27.93 28.89 -3.37
C GLN A 360 -27.75 27.81 -4.44
N ILE A 361 -26.69 27.90 -5.26
CA ILE A 361 -26.33 26.87 -6.26
C ILE A 361 -26.22 25.48 -5.63
N LEU A 362 -25.58 25.37 -4.45
CA LEU A 362 -25.43 24.09 -3.75
C LEU A 362 -26.76 23.52 -3.26
N LEU A 363 -27.65 24.36 -2.74
CA LEU A 363 -28.99 23.96 -2.31
C LEU A 363 -29.86 23.53 -3.51
N ASP A 364 -29.79 24.28 -4.61
CA ASP A 364 -30.53 23.95 -5.84
C ASP A 364 -29.99 22.67 -6.49
N LEU A 365 -28.69 22.41 -6.38
CA LEU A 365 -28.09 21.15 -6.81
C LEU A 365 -28.59 19.96 -5.98
N GLU A 366 -28.63 20.09 -4.66
CA GLU A 366 -29.20 19.08 -3.77
C GLU A 366 -30.67 18.82 -4.14
N ALA A 367 -31.48 19.88 -4.26
CA ALA A 367 -32.89 19.78 -4.63
C ALA A 367 -33.10 19.17 -6.03
N ALA A 368 -32.26 19.51 -7.01
CA ALA A 368 -32.33 18.95 -8.36
C ALA A 368 -32.08 17.43 -8.35
N ILE A 369 -31.10 16.97 -7.58
CA ILE A 369 -30.76 15.55 -7.45
C ILE A 369 -31.85 14.78 -6.69
N ASP A 370 -32.39 15.35 -5.63
CA ASP A 370 -33.43 14.73 -4.79
C ASP A 370 -34.83 14.81 -5.43
N SER A 371 -35.04 15.65 -6.44
CA SER A 371 -36.32 15.72 -7.19
C SER A 371 -36.64 14.42 -7.95
N TYR A 372 -35.65 13.57 -8.17
CA TYR A 372 -35.83 12.27 -8.80
C TYR A 372 -36.11 11.20 -7.74
N ASP A 373 -37.13 10.37 -7.97
CA ASP A 373 -37.41 9.22 -7.10
C ASP A 373 -36.93 7.91 -7.74
N PRO A 374 -35.68 7.47 -7.49
CA PRO A 374 -35.18 6.25 -8.07
C PRO A 374 -35.79 5.02 -7.39
N SER A 375 -36.29 4.09 -8.21
CA SER A 375 -36.60 2.72 -7.78
C SER A 375 -35.35 2.02 -7.21
N ASP A 376 -35.48 0.81 -6.65
CA ASP A 376 -34.37 0.00 -6.15
C ASP A 376 -33.23 -0.22 -7.16
N LYS A 377 -33.49 -0.07 -8.46
CA LYS A 377 -32.51 -0.23 -9.55
C LYS A 377 -31.84 1.08 -10.00
N GLY A 378 -32.23 2.23 -9.44
CA GLY A 378 -31.79 3.54 -9.88
C GLY A 378 -32.45 4.01 -11.19
N ILE A 379 -32.19 5.27 -11.55
CA ILE A 379 -32.59 5.90 -12.81
C ILE A 379 -31.33 6.09 -13.65
N THR A 380 -31.33 5.64 -14.90
CA THR A 380 -30.22 5.86 -15.83
C THR A 380 -30.65 6.74 -16.99
N LYS A 381 -29.82 7.73 -17.34
CA LYS A 381 -30.01 8.66 -18.45
C LYS A 381 -28.74 8.75 -19.32
N PRO A 382 -28.85 9.19 -20.58
CA PRO A 382 -27.68 9.45 -21.43
C PRO A 382 -26.75 10.51 -20.81
N GLY A 383 -25.46 10.50 -21.19
CA GLY A 383 -24.46 11.42 -20.64
C GLY A 383 -24.84 12.91 -20.72
N ILE A 384 -25.49 13.35 -21.80
CA ILE A 384 -25.91 14.74 -22.00
C ILE A 384 -26.86 15.26 -20.91
N PHE A 385 -27.60 14.37 -20.24
CA PHE A 385 -28.53 14.72 -19.17
C PHE A 385 -27.85 15.44 -17.99
N ILE A 386 -26.52 15.29 -17.82
CA ILE A 386 -25.79 15.98 -16.77
C ILE A 386 -25.94 17.50 -16.86
N TYR A 387 -26.04 18.05 -18.07
CA TYR A 387 -26.21 19.48 -18.27
C TYR A 387 -27.60 19.95 -17.82
N GLU A 388 -28.64 19.14 -17.99
CA GLU A 388 -29.99 19.46 -17.48
C GLU A 388 -30.00 19.52 -15.94
N VAL A 389 -29.33 18.57 -15.28
CA VAL A 389 -29.23 18.55 -13.81
C VAL A 389 -28.46 19.77 -13.29
N LEU A 390 -27.32 20.09 -13.92
CA LEU A 390 -26.50 21.24 -13.53
C LEU A 390 -27.18 22.58 -13.85
N GLU A 391 -27.91 22.69 -14.96
CA GLU A 391 -28.64 23.90 -15.33
C GLU A 391 -29.76 24.23 -14.34
N ARG A 392 -30.44 23.22 -13.77
CA ARG A 392 -31.41 23.41 -12.67
C ARG A 392 -30.78 23.97 -11.40
N ALA A 393 -29.48 23.75 -11.21
CA ALA A 393 -28.69 24.34 -10.13
C ALA A 393 -28.01 25.66 -10.55
N HIS A 394 -28.42 26.26 -11.67
CA HIS A 394 -27.83 27.45 -12.24
C HIS A 394 -26.34 27.30 -12.61
N LEU A 395 -25.88 26.10 -12.99
CA LEU A 395 -24.53 25.85 -13.49
C LEU A 395 -24.54 25.67 -15.02
N THR A 396 -23.94 26.60 -15.73
CA THR A 396 -23.95 26.67 -17.21
C THR A 396 -22.56 27.02 -17.75
N TYR A 397 -22.36 26.89 -19.07
CA TYR A 397 -21.10 27.27 -19.72
C TYR A 397 -20.71 28.74 -19.52
N SER A 398 -21.67 29.66 -19.34
CA SER A 398 -21.40 31.09 -19.19
C SER A 398 -20.92 31.46 -17.78
N ASN A 399 -21.36 30.74 -16.74
CA ASN A 399 -21.00 31.05 -15.35
C ASN A 399 -20.04 30.04 -14.70
N LYS A 400 -19.70 28.92 -15.38
CA LYS A 400 -18.78 27.89 -14.86
C LYS A 400 -17.48 28.45 -14.30
N THR A 401 -16.88 29.43 -14.99
CA THR A 401 -15.56 29.97 -14.62
C THR A 401 -15.66 30.78 -13.34
N ALA A 402 -16.67 31.65 -13.22
CA ALA A 402 -16.92 32.44 -12.02
C ALA A 402 -17.24 31.55 -10.80
N VAL A 403 -18.07 30.53 -10.98
CA VAL A 403 -18.40 29.58 -9.91
C VAL A 403 -17.17 28.77 -9.49
N TYR A 404 -16.41 28.25 -10.45
CA TYR A 404 -15.18 27.50 -10.19
C TYR A 404 -14.16 28.34 -9.39
N GLU A 405 -13.92 29.58 -9.81
CA GLU A 405 -13.01 30.49 -9.13
C GLU A 405 -13.49 30.85 -7.72
N ALA A 406 -14.80 31.05 -7.52
CA ALA A 406 -15.36 31.30 -6.20
C ALA A 406 -15.21 30.08 -5.27
N LEU A 407 -15.46 28.86 -5.76
CA LEU A 407 -15.29 27.63 -4.99
C LEU A 407 -13.82 27.42 -4.56
N GLU A 408 -12.86 27.65 -5.45
CA GLU A 408 -11.43 27.55 -5.13
C GLU A 408 -10.98 28.62 -4.12
N GLN A 409 -11.49 29.85 -4.22
CA GLN A 409 -11.23 30.92 -3.25
C GLN A 409 -11.79 30.60 -1.86
N ILE A 410 -13.04 30.12 -1.79
CA ILE A 410 -13.68 29.68 -0.54
C ILE A 410 -12.89 28.53 0.07
N SER A 411 -12.56 27.51 -0.73
CA SER A 411 -11.81 26.34 -0.28
C SER A 411 -10.42 26.73 0.26
N GLY A 412 -9.72 27.64 -0.43
CA GLY A 412 -8.42 28.17 0.00
C GLY A 412 -8.51 28.93 1.33
N TYR A 413 -9.47 29.83 1.47
CA TYR A 413 -9.64 30.60 2.72
C TYR A 413 -9.93 29.69 3.92
N LEU A 414 -10.88 28.77 3.79
CA LEU A 414 -11.23 27.85 4.87
C LEU A 414 -10.07 26.92 5.25
N ALA A 415 -9.23 26.52 4.29
CA ALA A 415 -8.06 25.70 4.56
C ALA A 415 -6.87 26.50 5.16
N GLY A 416 -6.92 27.82 5.14
CA GLY A 416 -5.89 28.72 5.69
C GLY A 416 -6.10 29.14 7.14
N GLN A 417 -7.30 28.97 7.67
CA GLN A 417 -7.70 29.37 9.02
C GLN A 417 -7.12 28.40 10.07
N PRO A 418 -6.29 28.88 11.02
CA PRO A 418 -5.78 28.04 12.11
C PRO A 418 -6.88 27.74 13.14
N GLY A 419 -7.06 26.46 13.51
CA GLY A 419 -7.87 26.04 14.66
C GLY A 419 -9.27 25.49 14.36
N ILE A 420 -9.79 25.64 13.12
CA ILE A 420 -11.09 25.06 12.74
C ILE A 420 -10.86 23.97 11.68
N PHE A 421 -10.94 22.71 12.07
CA PHE A 421 -10.91 21.60 11.12
C PHE A 421 -12.25 21.53 10.38
N LEU A 422 -12.35 22.22 9.24
CA LEU A 422 -13.52 22.15 8.36
C LEU A 422 -13.30 21.14 7.24
N ASN A 423 -14.30 20.29 7.01
CA ASN A 423 -14.30 19.40 5.87
C ASN A 423 -14.65 20.17 4.58
N THR A 424 -13.62 20.50 3.80
CA THR A 424 -13.73 21.18 2.50
C THR A 424 -13.80 20.20 1.31
N SER A 425 -13.86 18.89 1.55
CA SER A 425 -13.83 17.87 0.50
C SER A 425 -14.99 18.01 -0.51
N GLY A 426 -16.18 18.38 -0.05
CA GLY A 426 -17.35 18.61 -0.90
C GLY A 426 -17.13 19.73 -1.93
N LEU A 427 -16.56 20.87 -1.51
CA LEU A 427 -16.27 22.01 -2.38
C LEU A 427 -15.25 21.65 -3.47
N GLN A 428 -14.20 20.92 -3.09
CA GLN A 428 -13.21 20.46 -4.05
C GLN A 428 -13.82 19.50 -5.08
N LYS A 429 -14.67 18.58 -4.62
CA LYS A 429 -15.31 17.60 -5.49
C LYS A 429 -16.23 18.28 -6.50
N LEU A 430 -16.98 19.30 -6.09
CA LEU A 430 -17.80 20.09 -7.01
C LEU A 430 -16.94 20.86 -8.03
N SER A 431 -15.82 21.44 -7.59
CA SER A 431 -14.87 22.12 -8.48
C SER A 431 -14.33 21.16 -9.56
N ASP A 432 -14.03 19.92 -9.18
CA ASP A 432 -13.56 18.87 -10.10
C ASP A 432 -14.66 18.44 -11.08
N ILE A 433 -15.91 18.33 -10.61
CA ILE A 433 -17.08 18.03 -11.45
C ILE A 433 -17.29 19.11 -12.51
N ILE A 434 -17.20 20.39 -12.14
CA ILE A 434 -17.34 21.51 -13.08
C ILE A 434 -16.26 21.43 -14.17
N GLN A 435 -15.01 21.16 -13.79
CA GLN A 435 -13.92 21.02 -14.76
C GLN A 435 -14.10 19.82 -15.70
N LEU A 436 -14.61 18.69 -15.21
CA LEU A 436 -14.82 17.49 -16.01
C LEU A 436 -16.01 17.65 -16.97
N VAL A 437 -17.17 18.08 -16.47
CA VAL A 437 -18.42 18.14 -17.26
C VAL A 437 -18.37 19.24 -18.32
N PHE A 438 -17.75 20.37 -18.01
CA PHE A 438 -17.58 21.48 -18.94
C PHE A 438 -16.19 21.48 -19.61
N CYS A 439 -15.60 20.31 -19.81
CA CYS A 439 -14.35 20.19 -20.55
C CYS A 439 -14.55 20.57 -22.03
N GLY A 440 -13.66 21.44 -22.53
CA GLY A 440 -13.73 22.02 -23.89
C GLY A 440 -14.70 23.21 -24.00
N GLU A 441 -14.29 24.26 -24.71
CA GLU A 441 -15.18 25.38 -25.06
C GLU A 441 -15.91 25.07 -26.36
N PRO A 442 -17.25 25.02 -26.36
CA PRO A 442 -17.96 24.73 -27.57
C PRO A 442 -17.98 25.95 -28.49
N SER A 443 -17.75 25.76 -29.78
CA SER A 443 -17.94 26.85 -30.74
C SER A 443 -19.41 27.24 -30.77
N GLU A 444 -19.72 28.55 -30.80
CA GLU A 444 -21.10 29.07 -30.68
C GLU A 444 -22.08 28.48 -31.72
N LYS A 445 -21.58 28.01 -32.87
CA LYS A 445 -22.43 27.49 -33.96
C LYS A 445 -22.90 26.03 -33.77
N ASP A 446 -22.25 25.21 -32.93
CA ASP A 446 -22.53 23.76 -32.81
C ASP A 446 -22.56 23.24 -31.35
N ARG A 447 -22.96 24.09 -30.38
CA ARG A 447 -22.87 23.77 -28.94
C ARG A 447 -23.54 22.44 -28.56
N ARG A 448 -24.77 22.19 -29.01
CA ARG A 448 -25.51 20.97 -28.65
C ARG A 448 -24.89 19.71 -29.24
N HIS A 449 -24.45 19.75 -30.50
CA HIS A 449 -23.81 18.61 -31.14
C HIS A 449 -22.46 18.27 -30.50
N GLN A 450 -21.70 19.29 -30.11
CA GLN A 450 -20.45 19.11 -29.39
C GLN A 450 -20.66 18.56 -27.97
N MET A 451 -21.69 19.01 -27.25
CA MET A 451 -22.09 18.45 -25.96
C MET A 451 -22.51 16.97 -26.09
N GLU A 452 -23.28 16.62 -27.12
CA GLU A 452 -23.65 15.23 -27.41
C GLU A 452 -22.43 14.36 -27.70
N THR A 453 -21.46 14.89 -28.45
CA THR A 453 -20.21 14.20 -28.79
C THR A 453 -19.34 13.98 -27.55
N ASN A 454 -19.13 15.02 -26.74
CA ASN A 454 -18.32 14.95 -25.52
C ASN A 454 -18.90 13.96 -24.50
N THR A 455 -20.24 13.88 -24.42
CA THR A 455 -20.93 13.03 -23.46
C THR A 455 -21.32 11.65 -23.99
N ALA A 456 -20.98 11.33 -25.25
CA ALA A 456 -21.34 10.07 -25.89
C ALA A 456 -20.78 8.82 -25.18
N HIS A 457 -19.66 8.98 -24.46
CA HIS A 457 -19.00 7.92 -23.69
C HIS A 457 -19.49 7.79 -22.25
N PHE A 458 -20.44 8.64 -21.84
CA PHE A 458 -20.88 8.78 -20.47
C PHE A 458 -22.34 8.35 -20.28
N LYS A 459 -22.65 7.92 -19.07
CA LYS A 459 -24.03 7.74 -18.59
C LYS A 459 -24.20 8.43 -17.25
N VAL A 460 -25.40 8.99 -17.03
CA VAL A 460 -25.80 9.53 -15.73
C VAL A 460 -26.64 8.47 -15.03
N HIS A 461 -26.33 8.16 -13.78
CA HIS A 461 -27.06 7.21 -12.95
C HIS A 461 -27.38 7.80 -11.58
N ILE A 462 -28.66 7.84 -11.22
CA ILE A 462 -29.15 8.36 -9.93
C ILE A 462 -29.73 7.20 -9.13
N HIS A 463 -29.27 7.00 -7.91
CA HIS A 463 -29.74 5.93 -7.03
C HIS A 463 -29.72 6.36 -5.57
N ARG A 464 -30.56 5.75 -4.72
CA ARG A 464 -30.59 6.04 -3.28
C ARG A 464 -29.27 5.63 -2.63
N ASP A 465 -28.82 6.45 -1.68
CA ASP A 465 -27.68 6.09 -0.84
C ASP A 465 -28.04 4.93 0.10
N ASN A 466 -27.51 3.75 -0.21
CA ASN A 466 -27.64 2.54 0.62
C ASN A 466 -26.44 2.35 1.57
N SER A 467 -25.56 3.35 1.71
CA SER A 467 -24.29 3.25 2.47
C SER A 467 -24.44 3.21 4.00
N VAL A 468 -25.68 3.15 4.51
CA VAL A 468 -26.01 3.02 5.96
C VAL A 468 -25.33 1.80 6.62
N HIS A 469 -24.84 0.82 5.86
CA HIS A 469 -24.18 -0.38 6.42
C HIS A 469 -22.64 -0.38 6.43
N LYS A 470 -21.94 0.71 6.06
CA LYS A 470 -20.46 0.68 5.93
C LYS A 470 -19.62 1.78 6.58
N LYS A 471 -20.18 2.75 7.31
CA LYS A 471 -19.34 3.69 8.08
C LYS A 471 -19.06 3.16 9.49
N LYS A 472 -17.80 2.77 9.72
CA LYS A 472 -17.16 2.73 11.03
C LYS A 472 -17.32 4.13 11.64
N GLN A 473 -17.87 4.23 12.86
CA GLN A 473 -18.03 5.50 13.58
C GLN A 473 -16.68 6.24 13.62
N SER A 474 -16.54 7.26 12.78
CA SER A 474 -15.58 8.34 13.00
C SER A 474 -16.20 9.24 14.05
N VAL A 475 -15.50 9.41 15.16
CA VAL A 475 -15.89 10.25 16.29
C VAL A 475 -15.81 11.71 15.82
N ASP A 476 -16.89 12.21 15.24
CA ASP A 476 -17.08 13.64 15.05
C ASP A 476 -18.41 14.02 15.73
N VAL A 477 -18.29 14.33 17.02
CA VAL A 477 -19.39 14.57 17.97
C VAL A 477 -20.17 15.85 17.63
N TRP A 478 -19.67 16.69 16.71
CA TRP A 478 -20.24 18.00 16.38
C TRP A 478 -21.07 18.08 15.09
N ALA A 479 -21.30 16.98 14.37
CA ALA A 479 -22.10 16.96 13.14
C ALA A 479 -23.54 16.45 13.34
N SER A 480 -24.07 16.48 14.56
CA SER A 480 -25.29 15.74 14.95
C SER A 480 -26.63 16.47 14.75
N SER A 481 -26.67 17.68 14.18
CA SER A 481 -27.93 18.46 14.09
C SER A 481 -28.60 18.52 12.71
N SER A 482 -28.01 18.01 11.62
CA SER A 482 -28.72 17.86 10.34
C SER A 482 -29.45 16.52 10.31
N SER A 483 -30.77 16.55 10.30
CA SER A 483 -31.66 15.39 10.18
C SER A 483 -31.21 14.43 9.08
N LYS A 484 -31.30 13.13 9.38
CA LYS A 484 -30.99 12.00 8.50
C LYS A 484 -31.91 11.97 7.26
N LYS A 485 -31.72 12.88 6.29
CA LYS A 485 -32.32 12.72 4.96
C LYS A 485 -31.56 11.65 4.19
N GLN A 486 -32.28 10.64 3.72
CA GLN A 486 -31.78 9.65 2.79
C GLN A 486 -31.77 10.26 1.39
N GLY A 487 -30.67 10.93 1.03
CA GLY A 487 -30.51 11.59 -0.26
C GLY A 487 -30.12 10.64 -1.40
N ASN A 488 -30.16 11.16 -2.63
CA ASN A 488 -29.74 10.43 -3.82
C ASN A 488 -28.24 10.65 -4.15
N ILE A 489 -27.60 9.62 -4.70
CA ILE A 489 -26.25 9.71 -5.27
C ILE A 489 -26.37 9.99 -6.77
N LEU A 490 -25.76 11.08 -7.23
CA LEU A 490 -25.60 11.40 -8.65
C LEU A 490 -24.29 10.83 -9.17
N SER A 491 -24.36 9.86 -10.06
CA SER A 491 -23.19 9.21 -10.64
C SER A 491 -23.04 9.58 -12.11
N TYR A 492 -21.84 10.02 -12.52
CA TYR A 492 -21.50 10.31 -13.91
C TYR A 492 -20.32 9.43 -14.31
N TRP A 493 -20.60 8.41 -15.13
CA TRP A 493 -19.64 7.34 -15.41
C TRP A 493 -19.22 7.34 -16.88
N CYS A 494 -17.91 7.47 -17.09
CA CYS A 494 -17.28 7.20 -18.38
C CYS A 494 -17.07 5.69 -18.56
N PHE A 495 -17.50 5.15 -19.70
CA PHE A 495 -17.36 3.73 -20.04
C PHE A 495 -16.41 3.47 -21.21
N SER A 496 -15.64 4.48 -21.63
CA SER A 496 -14.68 4.37 -22.73
C SER A 496 -13.32 4.92 -22.29
N PRO A 497 -12.28 4.08 -22.12
CA PRO A 497 -10.93 4.57 -21.82
C PRO A 497 -10.36 5.41 -22.98
N GLY A 498 -10.91 5.23 -24.19
CA GLY A 498 -10.57 6.02 -25.36
C GLY A 498 -10.76 7.52 -25.21
N PHE A 499 -11.66 7.97 -24.33
CA PHE A 499 -11.82 9.40 -24.05
C PHE A 499 -10.53 10.00 -23.47
N SER A 500 -9.98 9.37 -22.42
CA SER A 500 -8.72 9.81 -21.80
C SER A 500 -7.51 9.58 -22.69
N MET A 501 -7.48 8.48 -23.45
CA MET A 501 -6.37 8.19 -24.37
C MET A 501 -6.32 9.16 -25.55
N GLN A 502 -7.48 9.57 -26.09
CA GLN A 502 -7.54 10.57 -27.15
C GLN A 502 -7.10 11.94 -26.65
N ASP A 503 -7.50 12.34 -25.44
CA ASP A 503 -7.00 13.55 -24.81
C ASP A 503 -5.46 13.52 -24.69
N LEU A 504 -4.88 12.37 -24.32
CA LEU A 504 -3.43 12.19 -24.25
C LEU A 504 -2.75 12.36 -25.62
N VAL A 505 -3.33 11.79 -26.68
CA VAL A 505 -2.87 11.96 -28.07
C VAL A 505 -2.94 13.44 -28.47
N ASN A 506 -4.01 14.13 -28.10
CA ASN A 506 -4.22 15.55 -28.42
C ASN A 506 -3.21 16.49 -27.72
N GLN A 507 -2.49 16.03 -26.69
CA GLN A 507 -1.39 16.79 -26.08
C GLN A 507 -0.12 16.82 -26.95
N GLY A 508 -0.14 16.22 -28.14
CA GLY A 508 1.00 16.23 -29.07
C GLY A 508 2.10 15.22 -28.71
N VAL A 509 1.76 14.15 -27.98
CA VAL A 509 2.71 13.05 -27.68
C VAL A 509 3.29 12.47 -28.98
N ARG A 510 4.57 12.10 -28.94
CA ARG A 510 5.25 11.50 -30.09
C ARG A 510 4.83 10.05 -30.32
N CYS A 511 4.71 9.29 -29.23
CA CYS A 511 4.43 7.86 -29.24
C CYS A 511 3.93 7.43 -27.86
N ILE A 512 2.94 6.54 -27.84
CA ILE A 512 2.48 5.84 -26.65
C ILE A 512 2.85 4.36 -26.77
N ILE A 513 3.56 3.85 -25.76
CA ILE A 513 3.95 2.44 -25.64
C ILE A 513 3.24 1.83 -24.43
N LEU A 514 2.43 0.81 -24.66
CA LEU A 514 1.78 0.04 -23.60
C LEU A 514 2.48 -1.31 -23.46
N THR A 515 2.97 -1.66 -22.27
CA THR A 515 3.57 -2.97 -21.99
C THR A 515 2.96 -3.61 -20.76
N SER A 516 2.74 -4.92 -20.79
CA SER A 516 2.39 -5.72 -19.61
C SER A 516 2.51 -7.22 -19.90
N GLY A 517 2.65 -8.03 -18.85
CA GLY A 517 2.68 -9.49 -18.98
C GLY A 517 1.31 -10.18 -19.06
N THR A 518 0.21 -9.42 -18.99
CA THR A 518 -1.14 -9.98 -18.89
C THR A 518 -2.17 -9.25 -19.76
N LEU A 519 -1.74 -8.69 -20.90
CA LEU A 519 -2.63 -7.96 -21.84
C LEU A 519 -3.50 -8.87 -22.72
N SER A 520 -3.23 -10.17 -22.80
CA SER A 520 -4.03 -11.09 -23.60
C SER A 520 -5.50 -11.17 -23.13
N PRO A 521 -6.48 -11.16 -24.06
CA PRO A 521 -6.32 -11.04 -25.52
C PRO A 521 -6.05 -9.59 -26.00
N LEU A 522 -4.94 -9.39 -26.70
CA LEU A 522 -4.44 -8.07 -27.13
C LEU A 522 -5.42 -7.31 -28.05
N SER A 523 -6.16 -8.03 -28.88
CA SER A 523 -7.14 -7.44 -29.80
C SER A 523 -8.27 -6.73 -29.07
N SER A 524 -8.72 -7.30 -27.95
CA SER A 524 -9.83 -6.73 -27.17
C SER A 524 -9.37 -5.52 -26.35
N PHE A 525 -8.17 -5.61 -25.76
CA PHE A 525 -7.54 -4.50 -25.06
C PHE A 525 -7.33 -3.28 -25.97
N THR A 526 -6.76 -3.48 -27.16
CA THR A 526 -6.54 -2.39 -28.14
C THR A 526 -7.85 -1.78 -28.66
N SER A 527 -8.87 -2.61 -28.91
CA SER A 527 -10.19 -2.15 -29.31
C SER A 527 -10.85 -1.20 -28.31
N GLU A 528 -10.61 -1.38 -27.02
CA GLU A 528 -11.22 -0.57 -25.97
C GLU A 528 -10.56 0.81 -25.84
N MET A 529 -9.24 0.89 -26.07
CA MET A 529 -8.44 2.13 -25.99
C MET A 529 -8.77 3.16 -27.07
N ARG A 530 -9.46 2.78 -28.16
CA ARG A 530 -9.89 3.67 -29.27
C ARG A 530 -8.79 4.53 -29.91
N ILE A 531 -7.54 4.17 -29.72
CA ILE A 531 -6.39 4.73 -30.45
C ILE A 531 -5.72 3.62 -31.25
N GLU A 532 -5.07 3.99 -32.34
CA GLU A 532 -4.39 3.02 -33.18
C GLU A 532 -3.06 2.59 -32.56
N PHE A 533 -2.83 1.28 -32.56
CA PHE A 533 -1.55 0.64 -32.25
C PHE A 533 -1.11 -0.17 -33.47
N PRO A 534 -0.40 0.46 -34.44
CA PRO A 534 0.11 -0.21 -35.63
C PRO A 534 1.11 -1.31 -35.28
N VAL A 535 1.91 -1.09 -34.23
CA VAL A 535 2.88 -2.08 -33.75
C VAL A 535 2.28 -2.87 -32.61
N ARG A 536 2.14 -4.19 -32.82
CA ARG A 536 1.60 -5.14 -31.83
C ARG A 536 2.57 -6.28 -31.69
N LEU A 537 2.97 -6.58 -30.46
CA LEU A 537 3.87 -7.68 -30.16
C LEU A 537 3.27 -8.57 -29.07
N GLU A 538 3.27 -9.87 -29.31
CA GLU A 538 3.01 -10.90 -28.30
C GLU A 538 4.21 -11.85 -28.29
N ASN A 539 5.00 -11.81 -27.22
CA ASN A 539 6.20 -12.63 -27.09
C ASN A 539 5.86 -13.99 -26.47
N SER A 540 6.54 -15.05 -26.93
CA SER A 540 6.51 -16.35 -26.28
C SER A 540 7.15 -16.29 -24.88
N HIS A 541 6.75 -17.19 -24.00
CA HIS A 541 7.36 -17.31 -22.67
C HIS A 541 8.70 -18.05 -22.74
N VAL A 542 9.60 -17.73 -21.81
CA VAL A 542 10.96 -18.32 -21.68
C VAL A 542 10.94 -19.78 -21.19
N ILE A 543 9.78 -20.37 -20.88
CA ILE A 543 9.72 -21.68 -20.22
C ILE A 543 9.72 -22.84 -21.21
N GLU A 544 10.38 -23.91 -20.79
CA GLU A 544 10.37 -25.23 -21.40
C GLU A 544 9.18 -26.07 -20.90
N ARG A 545 8.88 -27.18 -21.60
CA ARG A 545 7.65 -27.96 -21.37
C ARG A 545 7.60 -28.64 -20.00
N ASP A 546 8.75 -28.87 -19.40
CA ASP A 546 8.97 -29.57 -18.15
C ASP A 546 9.00 -28.64 -16.93
N GLN A 547 8.93 -27.32 -17.13
CA GLN A 547 8.92 -26.32 -16.06
C GLN A 547 7.52 -26.01 -15.52
N ILE A 548 6.48 -26.38 -16.27
CA ILE A 548 5.12 -26.04 -15.90
C ILE A 548 4.18 -27.23 -15.98
N PHE A 549 3.37 -27.37 -14.93
CA PHE A 549 2.25 -28.28 -14.90
C PHE A 549 0.95 -27.50 -14.80
N VAL A 550 -0.01 -27.74 -15.69
CA VAL A 550 -1.32 -27.06 -15.65
C VAL A 550 -2.42 -28.10 -15.71
N SER A 551 -3.33 -28.08 -14.74
CA SER A 551 -4.47 -29.01 -14.71
C SER A 551 -5.76 -28.30 -14.37
N ILE A 552 -6.82 -28.62 -15.11
CA ILE A 552 -8.19 -28.24 -14.76
C ILE A 552 -8.76 -29.33 -13.84
N ILE A 553 -9.19 -28.94 -12.65
CA ILE A 553 -9.81 -29.83 -11.65
C ILE A 553 -11.29 -29.48 -11.58
N ALA A 554 -12.11 -30.20 -12.36
CA ALA A 554 -13.55 -29.97 -12.40
C ALA A 554 -14.32 -30.71 -11.30
N GLN A 555 -13.74 -31.79 -10.77
CA GLN A 555 -14.31 -32.60 -9.70
C GLN A 555 -13.26 -32.81 -8.62
N GLY A 556 -13.67 -32.73 -7.35
CA GLY A 556 -12.80 -33.00 -6.22
C GLY A 556 -12.56 -34.49 -5.98
N PRO A 557 -11.81 -34.85 -4.91
CA PRO A 557 -11.47 -36.24 -4.58
C PRO A 557 -12.68 -37.13 -4.30
N ASP A 558 -13.81 -36.53 -3.94
CA ASP A 558 -15.09 -37.15 -3.63
C ASP A 558 -16.02 -37.24 -4.85
N GLY A 559 -15.56 -36.83 -6.04
CA GLY A 559 -16.35 -36.81 -7.28
C GLY A 559 -17.31 -35.62 -7.40
N ALA A 560 -17.42 -34.78 -6.36
CA ALA A 560 -18.30 -33.62 -6.40
C ALA A 560 -17.76 -32.55 -7.37
N HIS A 561 -18.66 -31.94 -8.14
CA HIS A 561 -18.30 -30.90 -9.11
C HIS A 561 -17.90 -29.60 -8.41
N LEU A 562 -16.69 -29.12 -8.70
CA LEU A 562 -16.18 -27.84 -8.20
C LEU A 562 -16.72 -26.70 -9.05
N SER A 563 -17.40 -25.75 -8.41
CA SER A 563 -17.94 -24.54 -9.07
C SER A 563 -18.03 -23.37 -8.11
N SER A 564 -17.51 -22.21 -8.50
CA SER A 564 -17.70 -20.94 -7.80
C SER A 564 -18.88 -20.11 -8.32
N ALA A 565 -19.79 -20.70 -9.10
CA ALA A 565 -21.01 -20.04 -9.56
C ALA A 565 -21.89 -19.57 -8.38
N PHE A 566 -22.68 -18.52 -8.57
CA PHE A 566 -23.42 -17.84 -7.49
C PHE A 566 -24.35 -18.79 -6.70
N ASP A 567 -25.00 -19.70 -7.42
CA ASP A 567 -25.92 -20.73 -6.93
C ASP A 567 -25.21 -21.90 -6.22
N ARG A 568 -23.95 -22.19 -6.56
CA ARG A 568 -23.21 -23.35 -6.02
C ARG A 568 -22.11 -23.02 -5.01
N ARG A 569 -21.55 -21.81 -5.04
CA ARG A 569 -20.34 -21.44 -4.29
C ARG A 569 -20.43 -21.61 -2.77
N PHE A 570 -21.63 -21.56 -2.19
CA PHE A 570 -21.87 -21.74 -0.76
C PHE A 570 -22.59 -23.05 -0.41
N VAL A 571 -22.72 -23.96 -1.37
CA VAL A 571 -23.23 -25.31 -1.10
C VAL A 571 -22.17 -26.06 -0.26
N PRO A 572 -22.55 -26.67 0.88
CA PRO A 572 -21.60 -27.36 1.77
C PRO A 572 -20.76 -28.43 1.08
N GLU A 573 -21.36 -29.21 0.19
CA GLU A 573 -20.69 -30.25 -0.61
C GLU A 573 -19.54 -29.67 -1.46
N ASN A 574 -19.81 -28.56 -2.16
CA ASN A 574 -18.80 -27.88 -2.98
C ASN A 574 -17.67 -27.29 -2.12
N MET A 575 -17.99 -26.69 -0.97
CA MET A 575 -16.97 -26.17 -0.05
C MET A 575 -16.13 -27.28 0.58
N ALA A 576 -16.74 -28.40 0.97
CA ALA A 576 -16.05 -29.57 1.52
C ALA A 576 -15.13 -30.22 0.47
N SER A 577 -15.64 -30.43 -0.74
CA SER A 577 -14.89 -30.98 -1.87
C SER A 577 -13.69 -30.09 -2.24
N LEU A 578 -13.87 -28.76 -2.27
CA LEU A 578 -12.77 -27.82 -2.47
C LEU A 578 -11.74 -27.90 -1.33
N GLY A 579 -12.17 -27.99 -0.07
CA GLY A 579 -11.26 -28.17 1.07
C GLY A 579 -10.46 -29.46 0.99
N ASN A 580 -11.10 -30.56 0.59
CA ASN A 580 -10.43 -31.85 0.32
C ASN A 580 -9.44 -31.75 -0.85
N THR A 581 -9.79 -31.01 -1.90
CA THR A 581 -8.93 -30.73 -3.06
C THR A 581 -7.66 -30.00 -2.61
N VAL A 582 -7.80 -28.88 -1.90
CA VAL A 582 -6.66 -28.09 -1.40
C VAL A 582 -5.79 -28.91 -0.45
N ALA A 583 -6.38 -29.63 0.51
CA ALA A 583 -5.62 -30.45 1.45
C ALA A 583 -4.77 -31.53 0.76
N ASN A 584 -5.27 -32.15 -0.33
CA ASN A 584 -4.50 -33.14 -1.07
C ASN A 584 -3.39 -32.49 -1.91
N LEU A 585 -3.65 -31.35 -2.55
CA LEU A 585 -2.64 -30.61 -3.30
C LEU A 585 -1.54 -30.05 -2.39
N SER A 586 -1.87 -29.60 -1.18
CA SER A 586 -0.90 -29.17 -0.17
C SER A 586 0.12 -30.26 0.21
N ARG A 587 -0.21 -31.54 0.03
CA ARG A 587 0.72 -32.65 0.31
C ARG A 587 1.79 -32.82 -0.75
N VAL A 588 1.45 -32.54 -2.02
CA VAL A 588 2.30 -32.83 -3.18
C VAL A 588 3.05 -31.61 -3.70
N VAL A 589 2.54 -30.41 -3.46
CA VAL A 589 3.23 -29.17 -3.80
C VAL A 589 4.30 -28.87 -2.75
N PRO A 590 5.59 -28.78 -3.10
CA PRO A 590 6.66 -28.45 -2.16
C PRO A 590 6.65 -26.96 -1.80
N HIS A 591 7.21 -26.58 -0.66
CA HIS A 591 7.41 -25.18 -0.25
C HIS A 591 6.12 -24.31 -0.29
N GLY A 592 6.12 -23.22 -1.05
CA GLY A 592 5.01 -22.27 -1.14
C GLY A 592 3.84 -22.75 -2.01
N LEU A 593 2.63 -22.76 -1.43
CA LEU A 593 1.37 -22.93 -2.14
C LEU A 593 0.52 -21.65 -2.04
N LEU A 594 0.10 -21.09 -3.17
CA LEU A 594 -0.77 -19.92 -3.23
C LEU A 594 -2.19 -20.37 -3.59
N VAL A 595 -3.20 -19.92 -2.83
CA VAL A 595 -4.61 -20.28 -3.03
C VAL A 595 -5.41 -19.01 -3.23
N PHE A 596 -5.82 -18.74 -4.46
CA PHE A 596 -6.55 -17.54 -4.84
C PHE A 596 -8.05 -17.80 -4.96
N PHE A 597 -8.81 -17.01 -4.19
CA PHE A 597 -10.27 -16.98 -4.22
C PHE A 597 -10.81 -15.88 -5.15
N PRO A 598 -12.01 -16.06 -5.72
CA PRO A 598 -12.68 -15.03 -6.50
C PRO A 598 -12.92 -13.71 -5.76
N SER A 599 -13.19 -13.75 -4.46
CA SER A 599 -13.52 -12.57 -3.64
C SER A 599 -13.35 -12.83 -2.16
N PHE A 600 -13.19 -11.77 -1.36
CA PHE A 600 -13.06 -11.88 0.09
C PHE A 600 -14.27 -12.53 0.77
N PRO A 601 -15.54 -12.20 0.44
CA PRO A 601 -16.69 -12.86 1.07
C PRO A 601 -16.75 -14.36 0.82
N LEU A 602 -16.30 -14.81 -0.36
CA LEU A 602 -16.22 -16.23 -0.66
C LEU A 602 -15.10 -16.90 0.16
N MET A 603 -13.91 -16.29 0.19
CA MET A 603 -12.78 -16.77 0.98
C MET A 603 -13.14 -16.91 2.46
N GLU A 604 -13.64 -15.84 3.09
CA GLU A 604 -13.98 -15.82 4.52
C GLU A 604 -15.00 -16.90 4.88
N LYS A 605 -16.11 -16.98 4.14
CA LYS A 605 -17.16 -17.97 4.41
C LYS A 605 -16.70 -19.41 4.18
N THR A 606 -15.87 -19.64 3.15
CA THR A 606 -15.30 -20.98 2.91
C THR A 606 -14.29 -21.36 3.99
N LEU A 607 -13.43 -20.42 4.44
CA LEU A 607 -12.47 -20.66 5.51
C LEU A 607 -13.16 -20.88 6.87
N GLU A 608 -14.21 -20.12 7.19
CA GLU A 608 -15.06 -20.34 8.36
C GLU A 608 -15.68 -21.75 8.34
N PHE A 609 -16.22 -22.16 7.20
CA PHE A 609 -16.75 -23.51 7.01
C PHE A 609 -15.66 -24.58 7.17
N TRP A 610 -14.45 -24.37 6.63
CA TRP A 610 -13.34 -25.31 6.78
C TRP A 610 -12.84 -25.44 8.21
N LYS A 611 -12.81 -24.34 8.97
CA LYS A 611 -12.48 -24.36 10.40
C LYS A 611 -13.53 -25.14 11.19
N ALA A 612 -14.81 -24.90 10.92
CA ALA A 612 -15.91 -25.59 11.61
C ALA A 612 -15.97 -27.10 11.34
N ASN A 613 -15.53 -27.56 10.15
CA ASN A 613 -15.63 -28.95 9.72
C ASN A 613 -14.28 -29.69 9.68
N GLY A 614 -13.22 -29.13 10.29
CA GLY A 614 -11.92 -29.78 10.42
C GLY A 614 -11.07 -29.88 9.14
N HIS A 615 -11.52 -29.26 8.02
CA HIS A 615 -10.71 -29.18 6.80
C HIS A 615 -9.48 -28.27 6.97
N ALA A 616 -9.62 -27.17 7.71
CA ALA A 616 -8.52 -26.24 7.97
C ALA A 616 -7.37 -26.95 8.72
N ASN A 617 -7.69 -27.69 9.79
CA ASN A 617 -6.72 -28.47 10.56
C ASN A 617 -5.93 -29.46 9.66
N ARG A 618 -6.62 -30.09 8.69
CA ARG A 618 -5.96 -31.01 7.75
C ARG A 618 -4.95 -30.31 6.84
N ILE A 619 -5.21 -29.06 6.46
CA ILE A 619 -4.30 -28.23 5.67
C ILE A 619 -3.15 -27.75 6.55
N GLU A 620 -3.45 -27.16 7.72
CA GLU A 620 -2.48 -26.60 8.66
C GLU A 620 -1.46 -27.63 9.16
N ASN A 621 -1.90 -28.88 9.38
CA ASN A 621 -1.01 -30.00 9.75
C ASN A 621 0.03 -30.33 8.66
N ILE A 622 -0.18 -29.90 7.42
CA ILE A 622 0.76 -30.10 6.31
C ILE A 622 1.54 -28.82 6.05
N LYS A 623 0.84 -27.68 5.93
CA LYS A 623 1.40 -26.35 5.71
C LYS A 623 0.54 -25.32 6.46
N PRO A 624 1.13 -24.46 7.31
CA PRO A 624 0.40 -23.39 7.97
C PRO A 624 -0.33 -22.48 6.97
N MET A 625 -1.51 -22.01 7.36
CA MET A 625 -2.38 -21.17 6.54
C MET A 625 -2.15 -19.68 6.90
N PHE A 626 -1.74 -18.89 5.91
CA PHE A 626 -1.63 -17.43 5.99
C PHE A 626 -2.74 -16.83 5.16
N VAL A 627 -3.50 -15.87 5.69
CA VAL A 627 -4.70 -15.34 5.02
C VAL A 627 -4.55 -13.84 4.79
N GLU A 628 -4.75 -13.42 3.55
CA GLU A 628 -4.70 -12.02 3.15
C GLU A 628 -5.73 -11.18 3.94
N PRO A 629 -5.29 -10.16 4.70
CA PRO A 629 -6.21 -9.25 5.37
C PRO A 629 -6.82 -8.23 4.40
N LYS A 630 -8.08 -7.86 4.63
CA LYS A 630 -8.74 -6.74 3.91
C LYS A 630 -8.07 -5.38 4.17
N GLY A 631 -7.49 -5.21 5.37
CA GLY A 631 -6.90 -3.95 5.84
C GLY A 631 -5.44 -3.74 5.40
N LYS A 632 -4.91 -2.52 5.60
CA LYS A 632 -3.49 -2.20 5.35
C LYS A 632 -2.56 -2.61 6.50
N GLY A 633 -3.03 -2.60 7.74
CA GLY A 633 -2.17 -2.65 8.94
C GLY A 633 -1.43 -3.97 9.20
N THR A 634 -1.95 -5.12 8.75
CA THR A 634 -1.39 -6.44 9.09
C THR A 634 -0.90 -7.25 7.89
N PHE A 635 -0.90 -6.67 6.68
CA PHE A 635 -0.54 -7.40 5.48
C PHE A 635 0.93 -7.81 5.46
N ASN A 636 1.82 -6.92 5.91
CA ASN A 636 3.26 -7.17 5.94
C ASN A 636 3.61 -8.28 6.94
N ASP A 637 3.03 -8.25 8.14
CA ASP A 637 3.26 -9.29 9.15
C ASP A 637 2.86 -10.69 8.65
N VAL A 638 1.74 -10.78 7.92
CA VAL A 638 1.24 -12.05 7.37
C VAL A 638 2.14 -12.58 6.24
N ILE A 639 2.63 -11.70 5.35
CA ILE A 639 3.53 -12.12 4.27
C ILE A 639 4.92 -12.48 4.78
N ASP A 640 5.43 -11.75 5.78
CA ASP A 640 6.72 -12.04 6.41
C ASP A 640 6.67 -13.39 7.16
N GLY A 641 5.56 -13.65 7.86
CA GLY A 641 5.29 -14.96 8.47
C GLY A 641 5.26 -16.09 7.43
N TYR A 642 4.67 -15.85 6.26
CA TYR A 642 4.66 -16.80 5.16
C TYR A 642 6.07 -17.09 4.62
N TYR A 643 6.85 -16.05 4.31
CA TYR A 643 8.22 -16.20 3.83
C TYR A 643 9.10 -16.93 4.85
N SER A 644 8.98 -16.59 6.14
CA SER A 644 9.68 -17.27 7.23
C SER A 644 9.39 -18.78 7.22
N LYS A 645 8.13 -19.18 7.08
CA LYS A 645 7.73 -20.61 7.04
C LYS A 645 8.05 -21.35 5.76
N VAL A 646 8.20 -20.64 4.64
CA VAL A 646 8.68 -21.23 3.38
C VAL A 646 10.19 -21.49 3.44
N ASN A 647 10.94 -20.60 4.09
CA ASN A 647 12.40 -20.70 4.22
C ASN A 647 12.85 -21.66 5.33
N ASP A 648 11.97 -22.04 6.25
CA ASP A 648 12.25 -22.99 7.32
C ASP A 648 12.53 -24.40 6.74
N PRO A 649 13.77 -24.92 6.83
CA PRO A 649 14.12 -26.24 6.27
C PRO A 649 13.41 -27.41 6.95
N ALA A 650 12.95 -27.24 8.19
CA ALA A 650 12.19 -28.26 8.92
C ALA A 650 10.69 -28.24 8.54
N SER A 651 10.24 -27.20 7.84
CA SER A 651 8.86 -27.03 7.39
C SER A 651 8.66 -27.62 6.00
N LYS A 652 7.45 -28.12 5.71
CA LYS A 652 7.05 -28.45 4.33
C LYS A 652 6.71 -27.20 3.51
N GLY A 653 6.87 -26.00 4.09
CA GLY A 653 6.53 -24.70 3.52
C GLY A 653 5.23 -24.12 4.06
N GLY A 654 4.69 -23.08 3.41
CA GLY A 654 3.46 -22.39 3.83
C GLY A 654 2.38 -22.38 2.74
N SER A 655 1.13 -22.18 3.14
CA SER A 655 0.01 -21.94 2.22
C SER A 655 -0.52 -20.52 2.39
N PHE A 656 -0.54 -19.72 1.32
CA PHE A 656 -1.03 -18.34 1.34
C PHE A 656 -2.39 -18.23 0.65
N PHE A 657 -3.40 -17.85 1.41
CA PHE A 657 -4.80 -17.70 1.00
C PHE A 657 -5.07 -16.23 0.68
N ALA A 658 -5.37 -15.95 -0.59
CA ALA A 658 -5.52 -14.61 -1.11
C ALA A 658 -6.73 -14.52 -2.05
N VAL A 659 -7.01 -13.32 -2.56
CA VAL A 659 -8.04 -13.13 -3.59
C VAL A 659 -7.42 -12.69 -4.93
N CYS A 660 -8.05 -13.05 -6.06
CA CYS A 660 -7.50 -12.80 -7.41
C CYS A 660 -7.38 -11.31 -7.77
N ARG A 661 -8.08 -10.43 -7.05
CA ARG A 661 -8.03 -8.96 -7.21
C ARG A 661 -7.51 -8.30 -5.91
N GLY A 662 -6.64 -9.02 -5.20
CA GLY A 662 -6.05 -8.62 -3.93
C GLY A 662 -4.65 -8.05 -4.12
N LYS A 663 -4.01 -7.67 -3.01
CA LYS A 663 -2.64 -7.15 -3.01
C LYS A 663 -1.65 -8.23 -3.43
N ALA A 664 -1.86 -9.46 -2.98
CA ALA A 664 -0.97 -10.58 -3.28
C ALA A 664 -0.96 -10.95 -4.77
N SER A 665 -2.09 -10.81 -5.48
CA SER A 665 -2.16 -11.11 -6.92
C SER A 665 -1.62 -10.01 -7.82
N GLU A 666 -1.47 -8.77 -7.33
CA GLU A 666 -1.09 -7.61 -8.13
C GLU A 666 0.35 -7.13 -7.87
N GLY A 667 0.81 -7.06 -6.61
CA GLY A 667 2.02 -6.32 -6.24
C GLY A 667 3.15 -7.11 -5.59
N LEU A 668 2.96 -8.40 -5.28
CA LEU A 668 3.98 -9.22 -4.64
C LEU A 668 4.72 -10.12 -5.63
N ASP A 669 6.00 -10.36 -5.33
CA ASP A 669 6.82 -11.30 -6.08
C ASP A 669 7.01 -12.62 -5.30
N PHE A 670 6.60 -13.73 -5.90
CA PHE A 670 6.67 -15.09 -5.32
C PHE A 670 7.65 -15.94 -6.13
N ALA A 671 8.92 -15.54 -6.14
CA ALA A 671 9.96 -16.27 -6.87
C ALA A 671 10.30 -17.62 -6.20
N ASP A 672 10.72 -18.59 -7.01
CA ASP A 672 11.29 -19.85 -6.55
C ASP A 672 10.41 -20.62 -5.53
N THR A 673 10.95 -20.87 -4.34
CA THR A 673 10.30 -21.65 -3.28
C THR A 673 9.05 -20.98 -2.75
N TYR A 674 8.90 -19.66 -2.91
CA TYR A 674 7.74 -18.90 -2.46
C TYR A 674 6.49 -19.11 -3.34
N GLY A 675 6.60 -19.77 -4.50
CA GLY A 675 5.51 -19.81 -5.48
C GLY A 675 5.36 -21.12 -6.26
N ARG A 676 5.74 -22.28 -5.70
CA ARG A 676 5.78 -23.56 -6.45
C ARG A 676 4.42 -24.05 -6.95
N GLY A 677 3.32 -23.66 -6.31
CA GLY A 677 1.99 -24.01 -6.79
C GLY A 677 0.99 -22.87 -6.63
N VAL A 678 0.09 -22.71 -7.61
CA VAL A 678 -1.06 -21.80 -7.55
C VAL A 678 -2.36 -22.60 -7.74
N ILE A 679 -3.30 -22.41 -6.82
CA ILE A 679 -4.68 -22.90 -6.92
C ILE A 679 -5.60 -21.71 -7.17
N ILE A 680 -6.34 -21.76 -8.27
CA ILE A 680 -7.44 -20.83 -8.57
C ILE A 680 -8.75 -21.54 -8.20
N THR A 681 -9.40 -21.09 -7.12
CA THR A 681 -10.61 -21.77 -6.59
C THR A 681 -11.88 -21.44 -7.37
N GLY A 682 -11.81 -20.54 -8.36
CA GLY A 682 -12.95 -20.17 -9.19
C GLY A 682 -12.72 -18.94 -10.06
N LEU A 683 -13.74 -18.56 -10.84
CA LEU A 683 -13.69 -17.39 -11.72
C LEU A 683 -14.10 -16.08 -10.98
N PRO A 684 -13.23 -15.05 -10.94
CA PRO A 684 -13.48 -13.77 -10.27
C PRO A 684 -14.31 -12.81 -11.14
N PHE A 685 -15.53 -13.21 -11.48
CA PHE A 685 -16.45 -12.35 -12.23
C PHE A 685 -16.83 -11.08 -11.46
N PRO A 686 -16.90 -9.92 -12.12
CA PRO A 686 -17.51 -8.73 -11.54
C PRO A 686 -18.96 -9.02 -11.10
N PRO A 687 -19.49 -8.37 -10.06
CA PRO A 687 -20.86 -8.59 -9.63
C PRO A 687 -21.85 -8.21 -10.74
N LYS A 688 -22.58 -9.19 -11.30
CA LYS A 688 -23.46 -8.96 -12.46
C LYS A 688 -24.61 -7.99 -12.19
N ASN A 689 -25.03 -7.87 -10.93
CA ASN A 689 -26.13 -6.99 -10.51
C ASN A 689 -25.66 -5.58 -10.12
N ASP A 690 -24.36 -5.30 -10.20
CA ASP A 690 -23.83 -3.96 -10.01
C ASP A 690 -24.27 -3.07 -11.19
N PRO A 691 -24.96 -1.94 -10.95
CA PRO A 691 -25.38 -1.03 -12.02
C PRO A 691 -24.24 -0.62 -12.95
N ARG A 692 -23.03 -0.37 -12.42
CA ARG A 692 -21.89 0.04 -13.25
C ARG A 692 -21.47 -1.07 -14.20
N VAL A 693 -21.52 -2.33 -13.78
CA VAL A 693 -21.21 -3.50 -14.62
C VAL A 693 -22.27 -3.67 -15.71
N ILE A 694 -23.55 -3.59 -15.36
CA ILE A 694 -24.67 -3.70 -16.30
C ILE A 694 -24.56 -2.61 -17.38
N LEU A 695 -24.38 -1.36 -16.95
CA LEU A 695 -24.31 -0.21 -17.85
C LEU A 695 -23.07 -0.26 -18.74
N LYS A 696 -21.91 -0.72 -18.24
CA LYS A 696 -20.73 -0.96 -19.05
C LYS A 696 -20.98 -2.00 -20.14
N MET A 697 -21.63 -3.12 -19.81
CA MET A 697 -21.98 -4.15 -20.79
C MET A 697 -22.93 -3.59 -21.86
N GLN A 698 -23.99 -2.88 -21.43
CA GLN A 698 -24.95 -2.24 -22.33
C GLN A 698 -24.28 -1.20 -23.23
N PHE A 699 -23.37 -0.38 -22.69
CA PHE A 699 -22.60 0.60 -23.45
C PHE A 699 -21.75 -0.06 -24.53
N LEU A 700 -21.04 -1.13 -24.21
CA LEU A 700 -20.25 -1.88 -25.20
C LEU A 700 -21.14 -2.49 -26.29
N ASP A 701 -22.31 -3.03 -25.93
CA ASP A 701 -23.28 -3.57 -26.89
C ASP A 701 -23.92 -2.48 -27.76
N GLU A 702 -24.15 -1.28 -27.23
CA GLU A 702 -24.58 -0.10 -28.01
C GLU A 702 -23.50 0.34 -29.00
N MET A 703 -22.24 0.41 -28.56
CA MET A 703 -21.10 0.76 -29.42
C MET A 703 -20.90 -0.28 -30.52
N ASN A 704 -21.00 -1.57 -30.19
CA ASN A 704 -20.90 -2.66 -31.16
C ASN A 704 -22.07 -2.69 -32.17
N ARG A 705 -23.21 -2.09 -31.84
CA ARG A 705 -24.32 -1.88 -32.80
C ARG A 705 -24.03 -0.71 -33.75
N LYS A 706 -23.42 0.37 -33.25
CA LYS A 706 -23.02 1.55 -34.02
C LYS A 706 -21.66 1.37 -34.72
N LYS A 707 -21.44 0.23 -35.39
CA LYS A 707 -20.13 -0.12 -35.97
C LYS A 707 -19.63 0.97 -36.94
N ALA A 708 -18.52 1.61 -36.59
CA ALA A 708 -17.73 2.34 -37.57
C ALA A 708 -16.96 1.30 -38.43
N PRO A 709 -16.92 1.45 -39.77
CA PRO A 709 -16.16 0.56 -40.63
C PRO A 709 -14.68 0.55 -40.22
N GLY A 710 -14.07 -0.64 -40.11
CA GLY A 710 -12.65 -0.81 -39.80
C GLY A 710 -12.28 -0.99 -38.32
N LEU A 711 -13.15 -0.63 -37.36
CA LEU A 711 -12.89 -0.88 -35.93
C LEU A 711 -13.49 -2.20 -35.45
N LYS A 712 -12.71 -3.00 -34.72
CA LYS A 712 -13.22 -4.18 -33.98
C LYS A 712 -13.85 -3.72 -32.67
N TYR A 713 -15.07 -4.17 -32.39
CA TYR A 713 -15.81 -3.85 -31.17
C TYR A 713 -15.89 -5.08 -30.27
N LEU A 714 -15.79 -4.85 -28.96
CA LEU A 714 -15.95 -5.87 -27.93
C LEU A 714 -17.42 -5.92 -27.48
N SER A 715 -18.01 -7.11 -27.38
CA SER A 715 -19.36 -7.26 -26.80
C SER A 715 -19.31 -7.11 -25.28
N GLY A 716 -20.42 -6.70 -24.67
CA GLY A 716 -20.52 -6.62 -23.22
C GLY A 716 -20.27 -7.97 -22.53
N GLN A 717 -20.72 -9.07 -23.13
CA GLN A 717 -20.52 -10.42 -22.59
C GLN A 717 -19.06 -10.87 -22.70
N ASP A 718 -18.36 -10.54 -23.79
CA ASP A 718 -16.94 -10.86 -23.94
C ASP A 718 -16.09 -10.05 -22.96
N TRP A 719 -16.38 -8.76 -22.81
CA TRP A 719 -15.76 -7.92 -21.78
C TRP A 719 -15.97 -8.52 -20.39
N TYR A 720 -17.19 -8.91 -20.04
CA TYR A 720 -17.51 -9.48 -18.73
C TYR A 720 -16.71 -10.77 -18.45
N LYS A 721 -16.55 -11.64 -19.46
CA LYS A 721 -15.68 -12.82 -19.37
C LYS A 721 -14.22 -12.44 -19.21
N GLN A 722 -13.71 -11.54 -20.04
CA GLN A 722 -12.31 -11.09 -20.02
C GLN A 722 -11.91 -10.50 -18.67
N GLN A 723 -12.80 -9.73 -18.03
CA GLN A 723 -12.57 -9.20 -16.69
C GLN A 723 -12.28 -10.29 -15.64
N ALA A 724 -12.93 -11.46 -15.74
CA ALA A 724 -12.64 -12.58 -14.85
C ALA A 724 -11.28 -13.23 -15.18
N PHE A 725 -11.02 -13.48 -16.47
CA PHE A 725 -9.78 -14.17 -16.89
C PHE A 725 -8.53 -13.32 -16.72
N ARG A 726 -8.60 -11.99 -16.85
CA ARG A 726 -7.45 -11.12 -16.57
C ARG A 726 -6.97 -11.26 -15.13
N ALA A 727 -7.88 -11.29 -14.16
CA ALA A 727 -7.54 -11.49 -12.75
C ALA A 727 -6.97 -12.91 -12.49
N VAL A 728 -7.48 -13.94 -13.18
CA VAL A 728 -6.87 -15.28 -13.15
C VAL A 728 -5.45 -15.25 -13.73
N ASN A 729 -5.26 -14.59 -14.87
CA ASN A 729 -3.99 -14.51 -15.58
C ASN A 729 -2.91 -13.80 -14.75
N GLN A 730 -3.30 -12.79 -13.95
CA GLN A 730 -2.41 -12.14 -12.98
C GLN A 730 -2.00 -13.07 -11.83
N ALA A 731 -2.94 -13.87 -11.31
CA ALA A 731 -2.68 -14.81 -10.23
C ALA A 731 -1.78 -15.98 -10.69
N ILE A 732 -2.03 -16.56 -11.87
CA ILE A 732 -1.21 -17.66 -12.39
C ILE A 732 0.18 -17.20 -12.84
N GLY A 733 0.33 -15.93 -13.24
CA GLY A 733 1.62 -15.34 -13.57
C GLY A 733 2.59 -15.34 -12.38
N ARG A 734 2.11 -15.54 -11.14
CA ARG A 734 2.92 -15.59 -9.90
C ARG A 734 3.78 -16.85 -9.77
N VAL A 735 3.54 -17.88 -10.58
CA VAL A 735 4.24 -19.19 -10.47
C VAL A 735 5.63 -19.19 -11.11
N ILE A 736 5.85 -18.41 -12.17
CA ILE A 736 7.09 -18.43 -12.94
C ILE A 736 7.67 -17.03 -13.04
N ARG A 737 8.87 -16.83 -12.49
CA ARG A 737 9.54 -15.53 -12.41
C ARG A 737 10.77 -15.37 -13.27
N HIS A 738 11.47 -16.45 -13.59
CA HIS A 738 12.63 -16.42 -14.45
C HIS A 738 12.77 -17.72 -15.24
N LYS A 739 13.74 -17.75 -16.16
CA LYS A 739 13.98 -18.88 -17.06
C LYS A 739 14.26 -20.21 -16.36
N GLU A 740 14.80 -20.22 -15.15
CA GLU A 740 15.08 -21.44 -14.37
C GLU A 740 13.94 -21.83 -13.41
N ASP A 741 12.86 -21.03 -13.34
CA ASP A 741 11.79 -21.24 -12.37
C ASP A 741 10.82 -22.34 -12.83
N TYR A 742 10.12 -22.97 -11.90
CA TYR A 742 9.16 -24.03 -12.21
C TYR A 742 8.02 -24.11 -11.19
N GLY A 743 6.86 -24.57 -11.64
CA GLY A 743 5.71 -24.74 -10.75
C GLY A 743 4.45 -25.28 -11.41
N ALA A 744 3.41 -25.44 -10.59
CA ALA A 744 2.14 -26.04 -10.99
C ALA A 744 0.95 -25.08 -10.83
N ILE A 745 0.02 -25.09 -11.78
CA ILE A 745 -1.21 -24.31 -11.79
C ILE A 745 -2.41 -25.26 -11.76
N PHE A 746 -3.31 -25.04 -10.80
CA PHE A 746 -4.53 -25.80 -10.62
C PHE A 746 -5.75 -24.90 -10.79
N LEU A 747 -6.58 -25.20 -11.80
CA LEU A 747 -7.81 -24.46 -12.09
C LEU A 747 -9.01 -25.25 -11.55
N CYS A 748 -9.41 -24.96 -10.30
CA CYS A 748 -10.40 -25.73 -9.54
C CYS A 748 -11.84 -25.23 -9.76
N ASP A 749 -12.30 -25.22 -11.02
CA ASP A 749 -13.68 -24.90 -11.39
C ASP A 749 -14.03 -25.57 -12.73
N GLN A 750 -15.18 -26.24 -12.79
CA GLN A 750 -15.60 -26.95 -13.99
C GLN A 750 -15.74 -26.06 -15.24
N ARG A 751 -16.00 -24.75 -15.06
CA ARG A 751 -16.18 -23.82 -16.19
C ARG A 751 -14.90 -23.63 -17.01
N PHE A 752 -13.73 -23.89 -16.43
CA PHE A 752 -12.46 -23.88 -17.18
C PHE A 752 -12.37 -24.99 -18.24
N LYS A 753 -13.19 -26.04 -18.18
CA LYS A 753 -13.21 -27.10 -19.22
C LYS A 753 -13.64 -26.60 -20.59
N SER A 754 -14.51 -25.58 -20.65
CA SER A 754 -15.02 -25.05 -21.91
C SER A 754 -13.90 -24.55 -22.83
N ALA A 755 -14.04 -24.75 -24.15
CA ALA A 755 -13.05 -24.30 -25.13
C ALA A 755 -12.87 -22.77 -25.07
N ASP A 756 -13.97 -22.04 -24.94
CA ASP A 756 -13.98 -20.59 -24.77
C ASP A 756 -13.18 -20.13 -23.55
N ALA A 757 -13.33 -20.79 -22.40
CA ALA A 757 -12.57 -20.45 -21.20
C ALA A 757 -11.06 -20.69 -21.39
N ARG A 758 -10.68 -21.82 -22.01
CA ARG A 758 -9.28 -22.12 -22.30
C ARG A 758 -8.67 -21.13 -23.28
N ALA A 759 -9.45 -20.61 -24.22
CA ALA A 759 -9.01 -19.57 -25.15
C ALA A 759 -8.71 -18.22 -24.46
N GLN A 760 -9.21 -17.97 -23.25
CA GLN A 760 -8.92 -16.74 -22.48
C GLN A 760 -7.65 -16.83 -21.62
N LEU A 761 -7.08 -18.03 -21.44
CA LEU A 761 -5.79 -18.21 -20.76
C LEU A 761 -4.66 -17.64 -21.62
N PRO A 762 -3.49 -17.30 -21.06
CA PRO A 762 -2.36 -16.80 -21.84
C PRO A 762 -1.85 -17.85 -22.82
N SER A 763 -1.39 -17.43 -24.00
CA SER A 763 -0.90 -18.33 -25.06
C SER A 763 0.16 -19.31 -24.56
N TRP A 764 1.06 -18.86 -23.68
CA TRP A 764 2.10 -19.69 -23.05
C TRP A 764 1.59 -20.75 -22.07
N VAL A 765 0.34 -20.65 -21.57
CA VAL A 765 -0.26 -21.64 -20.67
C VAL A 765 -1.09 -22.67 -21.46
N ARG A 766 -1.77 -22.23 -22.52
CA ARG A 766 -2.79 -23.01 -23.25
C ARG A 766 -2.33 -24.39 -23.67
N SER A 767 -1.10 -24.53 -24.18
CA SER A 767 -0.54 -25.80 -24.65
C SER A 767 -0.26 -26.80 -23.53
N TYR A 768 -0.16 -26.34 -22.28
CA TYR A 768 0.16 -27.16 -21.12
C TYR A 768 -1.07 -27.60 -20.31
N VAL A 769 -2.26 -27.10 -20.67
CA VAL A 769 -3.51 -27.38 -19.96
C VAL A 769 -3.89 -28.85 -20.15
N ARG A 770 -3.85 -29.61 -19.06
CA ARG A 770 -4.30 -31.01 -19.01
C ARG A 770 -5.76 -31.08 -18.53
N LEU A 771 -6.53 -31.91 -19.21
CA LEU A 771 -7.87 -32.31 -18.80
C LEU A 771 -7.75 -33.69 -18.16
N CYS A 772 -7.81 -33.74 -16.83
CA CYS A 772 -7.76 -35.00 -16.09
C CYS A 772 -9.17 -35.34 -15.59
N ASP A 773 -9.64 -36.54 -15.88
CA ASP A 773 -10.99 -36.98 -15.49
C ASP A 773 -11.06 -37.49 -14.04
N SER A 774 -9.92 -37.94 -13.48
CA SER A 774 -9.81 -38.42 -12.11
C SER A 774 -8.84 -37.57 -11.29
N PHE A 775 -9.26 -37.17 -10.09
CA PHE A 775 -8.42 -36.42 -9.15
C PHE A 775 -7.15 -37.20 -8.75
N GLY A 776 -7.23 -38.54 -8.64
CA GLY A 776 -6.07 -39.38 -8.31
C GLY A 776 -4.94 -39.28 -9.33
N ASN A 777 -5.28 -39.19 -10.62
CA ASN A 777 -4.30 -39.01 -11.70
C ASN A 777 -3.58 -37.66 -11.58
N VAL A 778 -4.31 -36.59 -11.21
CA VAL A 778 -3.73 -35.27 -10.98
C VAL A 778 -2.67 -35.33 -9.89
N VAL A 779 -2.98 -35.93 -8.74
CA VAL A 779 -2.05 -36.02 -7.60
C VAL A 779 -0.79 -36.81 -7.96
N ARG A 780 -0.95 -37.94 -8.67
CA ARG A 780 0.18 -38.75 -9.15
C ARG A 780 1.08 -37.95 -10.11
N ASP A 781 0.49 -37.33 -11.11
CA ASP A 781 1.23 -36.65 -12.17
C ASP A 781 1.93 -35.38 -11.64
N VAL A 782 1.32 -34.66 -10.70
CA VAL A 782 1.93 -33.53 -10.00
C VAL A 782 3.13 -33.96 -9.16
N SER A 783 3.00 -35.07 -8.43
CA SER A 783 4.09 -35.61 -7.62
C SER A 783 5.28 -36.00 -8.52
N GLN A 784 4.99 -36.62 -9.66
CA GLN A 784 6.00 -36.95 -10.66
C GLN A 784 6.64 -35.71 -11.25
N PHE A 785 5.85 -34.69 -11.59
CA PHE A 785 6.32 -33.41 -12.11
C PHE A 785 7.33 -32.74 -11.17
N PHE A 786 6.98 -32.55 -9.89
CA PHE A 786 7.88 -31.89 -8.94
C PHE A 786 9.16 -32.70 -8.70
N ARG A 787 9.08 -34.03 -8.64
CA ARG A 787 10.25 -34.90 -8.53
C ARG A 787 11.20 -34.78 -9.72
N ILE A 788 10.64 -34.69 -10.94
CA ILE A 788 11.41 -34.52 -12.17
C ILE A 788 12.03 -33.12 -12.23
N ALA A 789 11.24 -32.08 -11.93
CA ALA A 789 11.71 -30.69 -11.95
C ALA A 789 12.84 -30.46 -10.94
N GLN A 790 12.71 -30.95 -9.70
CA GLN A 790 13.76 -30.87 -8.68
C GLN A 790 15.05 -31.59 -9.08
N LYS A 791 14.93 -32.71 -9.83
CA LYS A 791 16.10 -33.46 -10.31
C LYS A 791 16.82 -32.74 -11.45
N MET A 792 16.08 -32.10 -12.36
CA MET A 792 16.65 -31.40 -13.52
C MET A 792 17.15 -30.00 -13.18
N ARG A 793 16.52 -29.34 -12.19
CA ARG A 793 16.86 -27.99 -11.74
C ARG A 793 17.03 -27.98 -10.21
N PRO A 794 18.14 -28.54 -9.69
CA PRO A 794 18.40 -28.54 -8.25
C PRO A 794 18.54 -27.10 -7.73
N VAL A 795 17.98 -26.85 -6.55
CA VAL A 795 18.07 -25.55 -5.88
C VAL A 795 19.53 -25.27 -5.53
N VAL A 796 20.06 -24.13 -5.98
CA VAL A 796 21.39 -23.66 -5.55
C VAL A 796 21.28 -23.28 -4.06
N GLU A 797 21.84 -24.10 -3.18
CA GLU A 797 21.85 -23.80 -1.75
C GLU A 797 22.60 -22.49 -1.48
N LYS A 798 21.91 -21.51 -0.88
CA LYS A 798 22.58 -20.36 -0.27
C LYS A 798 23.35 -20.88 0.94
N LYS A 799 24.69 -20.90 0.88
CA LYS A 799 25.54 -21.20 2.03
C LYS A 799 25.18 -20.28 3.21
N ALA A 800 24.79 -20.87 4.34
CA ALA A 800 24.65 -20.16 5.59
C ALA A 800 26.04 -19.78 6.14
N PRO A 801 26.18 -18.63 6.83
CA PRO A 801 27.40 -18.32 7.58
C PRO A 801 27.53 -19.31 8.75
N ALA A 802 28.73 -19.88 8.93
CA ALA A 802 28.99 -20.90 9.93
C ALA A 802 28.93 -20.33 11.36
N ASP A 803 28.14 -20.96 12.22
CA ASP A 803 28.12 -20.71 13.67
C ASP A 803 29.35 -21.35 14.34
N ASN A 804 30.13 -20.52 15.03
CA ASN A 804 31.25 -20.94 15.87
C ASN A 804 30.76 -21.74 17.09
N CYS A 805 31.22 -22.98 17.23
CA CYS A 805 31.01 -23.83 18.39
C CYS A 805 32.31 -23.89 19.21
N ALA A 806 32.27 -23.43 20.47
CA ALA A 806 33.39 -23.50 21.41
C ALA A 806 33.55 -24.93 21.99
N THR A 807 34.64 -25.55 21.55
CA THR A 807 35.65 -26.39 22.23
C THR A 807 35.33 -27.07 23.57
N VAL A 808 35.62 -28.39 23.60
CA VAL A 808 36.20 -29.07 24.77
C VAL A 808 37.54 -29.65 24.31
N CYS A 809 38.65 -29.16 24.89
CA CYS A 809 39.99 -29.68 24.68
C CYS A 809 40.28 -30.84 25.66
N SER A 810 41.10 -31.77 25.22
CA SER A 810 42.06 -32.49 26.05
C SER A 810 43.31 -32.76 25.23
N SER A 811 44.43 -32.72 25.94
CA SER A 811 45.84 -32.63 25.53
C SER A 811 46.33 -33.83 24.69
N ASP A 812 47.47 -33.84 24.00
CA ASP A 812 48.80 -33.65 24.58
C ASP A 812 49.95 -33.79 23.52
N THR A 813 51.06 -33.08 23.79
CA THR A 813 52.47 -33.53 23.65
C THR A 813 53.22 -33.54 22.29
N GLN A 814 54.16 -32.57 22.20
CA GLN A 814 55.59 -32.62 21.80
C GLN A 814 56.12 -32.44 20.36
N SER A 815 57.09 -31.50 20.33
CA SER A 815 58.36 -31.46 19.58
C SER A 815 58.34 -31.11 18.09
N SER A 816 59.32 -30.44 17.49
CA SER A 816 60.30 -29.40 17.86
C SER A 816 61.08 -29.06 16.57
N SER A 817 61.86 -27.97 16.60
CA SER A 817 62.92 -27.54 15.66
C SER A 817 62.48 -26.69 14.45
N PHE A 818 62.63 -25.36 14.42
CA PHE A 818 63.77 -24.41 14.59
C PHE A 818 64.60 -24.17 13.31
N THR A 819 64.45 -22.96 12.73
CA THR A 819 65.47 -22.02 12.19
C THR A 819 64.74 -20.98 11.29
N SER A 820 64.47 -19.74 11.73
CA SER A 820 65.33 -18.52 11.71
C SER A 820 65.94 -18.23 10.33
N CYS A 821 65.92 -17.04 9.72
CA CYS A 821 65.47 -15.68 10.05
C CYS A 821 65.84 -14.77 8.86
N SER A 822 65.33 -13.53 8.87
CA SER A 822 65.87 -12.31 8.19
C SER A 822 65.69 -12.18 6.67
N SER A 823 65.42 -11.04 6.05
CA SER A 823 65.12 -9.65 6.49
C SER A 823 64.92 -8.79 5.23
N SER A 824 64.28 -7.62 5.41
CA SER A 824 64.47 -6.36 4.64
C SER A 824 63.81 -6.28 3.25
N GLN A 825 63.30 -5.14 2.74
CA GLN A 825 62.97 -3.81 3.23
C GLN A 825 62.28 -3.06 2.04
N THR A 826 61.66 -1.91 2.33
CA THR A 826 61.50 -0.72 1.45
C THR A 826 60.47 -0.70 0.30
N SER A 827 59.30 -0.14 0.62
CA SER A 827 58.88 1.26 0.35
C SER A 827 58.40 1.75 -1.04
N HIS A 828 57.28 2.48 -0.94
CA HIS A 828 56.90 3.76 -1.57
C HIS A 828 55.88 3.81 -2.72
N THR A 829 54.86 4.61 -2.39
CA THR A 829 53.71 5.19 -3.09
C THR A 829 54.08 6.22 -4.17
N GLN A 830 53.25 6.37 -5.22
CA GLN A 830 52.87 7.69 -5.77
C GLN A 830 51.66 7.62 -6.73
N LYS A 831 50.77 8.62 -6.61
CA LYS A 831 49.61 8.91 -7.47
C LYS A 831 50.03 9.76 -8.68
N ALA A 832 49.28 9.73 -9.79
CA ALA A 832 49.32 10.76 -10.82
C ALA A 832 47.93 11.07 -11.43
N LYS A 833 47.77 12.33 -11.84
CA LYS A 833 46.58 13.04 -12.37
C LYS A 833 46.64 13.16 -13.91
N VAL A 834 45.46 13.13 -14.55
CA VAL A 834 44.99 13.93 -15.72
C VAL A 834 45.56 13.72 -17.15
N LEU A 835 44.57 13.61 -18.08
CA LEU A 835 44.38 13.84 -19.54
C LEU A 835 45.46 13.62 -20.63
N ASP A 836 44.93 13.03 -21.72
CA ASP A 836 45.07 13.32 -23.17
C ASP A 836 45.83 12.38 -24.12
N THR A 837 45.08 12.00 -25.18
CA THR A 837 45.47 11.58 -26.54
C THR A 837 46.38 10.38 -26.78
N CYS A 838 45.80 9.29 -27.30
CA CYS A 838 46.04 8.77 -28.67
C CYS A 838 45.41 7.38 -28.88
N LEU A 839 44.53 7.27 -29.88
CA LEU A 839 44.20 6.02 -30.59
C LEU A 839 45.45 5.54 -31.40
N PRO A 840 45.40 4.41 -32.12
CA PRO A 840 45.18 3.02 -31.71
C PRO A 840 46.32 2.12 -32.26
N SER A 841 46.49 0.89 -31.75
CA SER A 841 47.25 -0.14 -32.50
C SER A 841 46.81 -1.55 -32.16
N LEU A 842 46.03 -2.11 -33.09
CA LEU A 842 45.90 -3.54 -33.32
C LEU A 842 47.28 -4.16 -33.58
N LYS A 843 47.67 -5.20 -32.84
CA LYS A 843 48.50 -6.27 -33.40
C LYS A 843 48.12 -7.63 -32.83
N LYS A 844 47.73 -8.49 -33.76
CA LYS A 844 47.55 -9.95 -33.70
C LYS A 844 48.79 -10.70 -33.21
N ARG A 845 48.51 -11.95 -32.78
CA ARG A 845 49.32 -13.19 -32.72
C ARG A 845 49.59 -13.62 -31.26
N ARG A 846 49.49 -14.90 -30.88
CA ARG A 846 49.24 -16.15 -31.62
C ARG A 846 48.85 -17.23 -30.59
N LEU A 847 48.07 -18.20 -31.06
CA LEU A 847 47.90 -19.53 -30.47
C LEU A 847 49.25 -20.19 -30.16
N ASN A 848 49.31 -20.90 -29.04
CA ASN A 848 49.91 -22.23 -29.00
C ASN A 848 49.25 -23.06 -27.88
N GLU A 849 48.96 -24.31 -28.25
CA GLU A 849 48.21 -25.31 -27.51
C GLU A 849 49.06 -26.07 -26.49
N ASN A 850 48.34 -26.83 -25.65
CA ASN A 850 48.72 -28.04 -24.91
C ASN A 850 49.46 -27.88 -23.57
N SER A 851 48.75 -28.15 -22.47
CA SER A 851 48.77 -29.46 -21.80
C SER A 851 48.20 -29.38 -20.37
N GLY A 852 47.61 -30.49 -19.90
CA GLY A 852 47.70 -30.86 -18.48
C GLY A 852 46.54 -30.48 -17.55
N ALA A 853 45.54 -31.35 -17.55
CA ALA A 853 44.70 -31.81 -16.43
C ALA A 853 44.92 -31.26 -14.99
N SER A 854 43.77 -31.04 -14.35
CA SER A 854 43.42 -31.43 -12.96
C SER A 854 43.93 -30.59 -11.78
N GLY A 855 42.97 -30.23 -10.91
CA GLY A 855 43.15 -30.46 -9.48
C GLY A 855 43.27 -29.25 -8.56
N MET A 856 42.12 -28.82 -8.05
CA MET A 856 41.84 -28.34 -6.69
C MET A 856 43.00 -27.97 -5.73
N ALA A 857 42.88 -26.77 -5.12
CA ALA A 857 43.30 -26.48 -3.74
C ALA A 857 42.10 -25.76 -3.07
N SER A 858 41.40 -26.28 -2.05
CA SER A 858 41.78 -26.58 -0.66
C SER A 858 42.45 -25.38 0.02
N ILE A 859 41.68 -24.45 0.61
CA ILE A 859 41.20 -24.42 2.02
C ILE A 859 42.28 -23.97 3.02
N CYS A 860 41.97 -22.84 3.69
CA CYS A 860 42.15 -22.38 5.09
C CYS A 860 43.46 -22.71 5.86
N HIS A 861 43.97 -21.85 6.74
CA HIS A 861 43.29 -21.23 7.89
C HIS A 861 44.06 -20.02 8.45
N GLU A 862 43.29 -19.26 9.23
CA GLU A 862 43.62 -18.20 10.19
C GLU A 862 44.62 -18.59 11.30
N TYR A 863 45.09 -17.60 12.05
CA TYR A 863 44.87 -17.41 13.50
C TYR A 863 45.30 -15.94 13.84
N GLU A 864 44.45 -15.05 14.40
CA GLU A 864 44.05 -14.88 15.81
C GLU A 864 45.26 -14.67 16.75
N SER A 865 45.31 -13.82 17.77
CA SER A 865 44.38 -12.94 18.49
C SER A 865 45.23 -12.16 19.51
N GLU A 866 44.82 -10.97 19.96
CA GLU A 866 45.06 -10.56 21.35
C GLU A 866 44.02 -9.51 21.79
N VAL A 867 43.47 -9.74 22.97
CA VAL A 867 42.31 -9.13 23.62
C VAL A 867 42.78 -8.35 24.84
N LEU A 868 42.12 -7.23 25.16
CA LEU A 868 41.88 -6.61 26.48
C LEU A 868 41.19 -5.25 26.21
N ASP A 869 40.20 -4.71 26.90
CA ASP A 869 39.36 -5.13 28.02
C ASP A 869 38.12 -4.18 28.03
N ASN A 870 37.05 -4.58 28.70
CA ASN A 870 35.73 -3.94 28.70
C ASN A 870 35.65 -2.61 29.48
N GLN A 871 34.92 -1.62 28.94
CA GLN A 871 34.20 -0.62 29.73
C GLN A 871 32.70 -0.62 29.37
N ARG A 872 31.87 -0.89 30.38
CA ARG A 872 30.40 -0.98 30.34
C ARG A 872 29.74 0.36 30.00
N ARG A 873 28.68 0.34 29.18
CA ARG A 873 27.79 1.48 28.89
C ARG A 873 26.46 1.39 29.67
N PRO A 874 25.77 2.52 29.94
CA PRO A 874 24.76 2.63 30.99
C PRO A 874 23.33 2.32 30.53
N ALA A 875 22.53 1.74 31.43
CA ALA A 875 21.14 1.38 31.23
C ALA A 875 20.23 2.23 32.14
N ASN A 876 19.73 3.37 31.65
CA ASN A 876 18.40 3.95 31.90
C ASN A 876 18.33 5.48 31.73
N LEU A 877 17.10 5.94 31.46
CA LEU A 877 16.62 7.31 31.14
C LEU A 877 17.02 8.45 32.11
N LEU A 878 17.67 8.15 33.24
CA LEU A 878 18.17 9.15 34.20
C LEU A 878 19.64 9.53 33.95
N ASP A 879 20.43 8.69 33.28
CA ASP A 879 21.79 9.07 32.82
C ASP A 879 21.73 9.90 31.51
N ALA A 880 20.56 9.97 30.84
CA ALA A 880 20.35 10.74 29.61
C ALA A 880 19.94 12.22 29.86
N LEU A 881 19.65 12.59 31.11
CA LEU A 881 19.25 13.96 31.50
C LEU A 881 20.42 14.80 32.04
N GLU A 882 21.62 14.23 32.19
CA GLU A 882 22.82 14.92 32.67
C GLU A 882 23.65 15.60 31.56
N GLN A 883 23.30 15.43 30.28
CA GLN A 883 24.03 16.09 29.17
C GLN A 883 23.31 17.28 28.57
N GLY A 884 22.46 17.94 29.36
CA GLY A 884 21.79 19.16 28.94
C GLY A 884 21.62 20.10 30.10
N ASN A 885 22.72 20.69 30.58
CA ASN A 885 22.82 22.11 30.95
C ASN A 885 24.23 22.45 31.49
N HIS A 886 24.67 23.68 31.17
CA HIS A 886 25.98 24.34 31.40
C HIS A 886 27.02 24.10 30.27
N SER A 887 27.67 25.11 29.67
CA SER A 887 27.68 26.56 29.89
C SER A 887 28.33 27.29 28.69
N THR A 888 28.01 28.57 28.58
CA THR A 888 28.70 29.70 27.93
C THR A 888 30.24 29.69 28.00
N GLY A 889 30.88 30.23 26.95
CA GLY A 889 32.10 31.07 27.05
C GLY A 889 33.41 30.57 26.41
N GLU A 890 33.74 31.19 25.27
CA GLU A 890 35.06 31.62 24.77
C GLU A 890 36.22 30.64 24.39
N ASP A 891 36.75 30.94 23.19
CA ASP A 891 38.11 30.85 22.65
C ASP A 891 38.80 29.56 22.12
N SER A 892 39.09 29.67 20.80
CA SER A 892 40.33 29.33 20.09
C SER A 892 40.60 27.89 19.59
N GLY A 893 40.99 27.79 18.30
CA GLY A 893 41.96 26.77 17.84
C GLY A 893 41.54 25.76 16.74
N PHE A 894 41.66 26.16 15.47
CA PHE A 894 42.26 25.46 14.31
C PHE A 894 41.99 23.96 13.94
N THR A 895 41.89 23.77 12.61
CA THR A 895 42.17 22.60 11.72
C THR A 895 41.16 21.43 11.64
N MET A 896 40.46 21.22 10.51
CA MET A 896 40.84 20.46 9.27
C MET A 896 41.21 18.99 9.56
N GLY A 897 40.67 17.92 8.97
CA GLY A 897 39.73 17.67 7.88
C GLY A 897 39.73 16.16 7.53
N GLU A 898 38.63 15.68 6.92
CA GLU A 898 38.46 14.54 5.97
C GLU A 898 39.13 13.17 6.25
N GLU A 899 38.37 12.08 6.44
CA GLU A 899 37.65 11.25 5.43
C GLU A 899 38.52 10.42 4.46
N LYS A 900 38.38 9.09 4.57
CA LYS A 900 38.16 8.08 3.49
C LYS A 900 38.03 6.69 4.14
N ALA A 901 36.86 6.04 4.15
CA ALA A 901 36.09 5.41 3.08
C ALA A 901 36.70 4.10 2.55
N ASN A 902 36.01 2.99 2.85
CA ASN A 902 35.98 1.79 2.03
C ASN A 902 34.55 1.24 1.95
N HIS A 903 34.16 0.92 0.72
CA HIS A 903 32.87 0.43 0.26
C HIS A 903 32.57 -1.00 0.72
N LEU A 904 31.29 -1.31 0.97
CA LEU A 904 30.54 -2.33 0.22
C LEU A 904 29.02 -2.21 0.47
N SER A 905 28.31 -2.22 -0.67
CA SER A 905 26.88 -2.31 -0.95
C SER A 905 25.96 -2.97 0.09
N THR A 906 24.97 -2.21 0.59
CA THR A 906 23.69 -2.75 1.06
C THR A 906 22.52 -1.85 0.65
N LEU A 907 21.55 -2.49 0.02
CA LEU A 907 20.21 -2.00 -0.31
C LEU A 907 19.44 -1.51 0.91
N SER A 908 18.66 -0.46 0.68
CA SER A 908 17.50 0.05 1.41
C SER A 908 17.69 0.48 2.87
N LEU A 909 17.86 1.80 3.01
CA LEU A 909 17.84 2.53 4.26
C LEU A 909 16.46 2.53 4.93
N GLN A 910 16.46 2.01 6.15
CA GLN A 910 15.65 2.46 7.27
C GLN A 910 16.09 3.89 7.70
N TYR A 911 15.19 4.64 8.34
CA TYR A 911 15.53 5.59 9.41
C TYR A 911 14.56 5.29 10.56
N ASP A 912 14.94 4.50 11.57
CA ASP A 912 15.77 4.77 12.76
C ASP A 912 15.11 5.63 13.86
N LYS A 913 14.79 4.95 14.98
CA LYS A 913 15.59 5.10 16.20
C LYS A 913 16.15 3.72 16.61
N ARG A 914 17.49 3.65 16.62
CA ARG A 914 18.40 2.51 16.93
C ARG A 914 18.20 1.95 18.35
N MET A 915 18.21 0.65 18.63
CA MET A 915 19.20 -0.46 18.49
C MET A 915 20.28 -0.51 19.60
N GLU A 916 20.16 -1.55 20.45
CA GLU A 916 21.13 -2.37 21.24
C GLU A 916 20.26 -3.09 22.30
N ASP A 917 20.02 -4.41 22.37
CA ASP A 917 20.83 -5.61 22.14
C ASP A 917 20.05 -6.72 21.37
N GLU A 918 20.68 -7.31 20.35
CA GLU A 918 20.59 -8.75 20.11
C GLU A 918 22.02 -9.27 19.89
N LEU A 919 22.65 -9.78 20.95
CA LEU A 919 23.67 -10.84 20.86
C LEU A 919 23.71 -11.60 22.20
N ARG A 920 22.95 -12.67 22.29
CA ARG A 920 23.45 -14.05 22.54
C ARG A 920 22.28 -14.99 22.78
N GLY A 921 22.13 -15.91 21.84
CA GLY A 921 21.13 -16.97 21.88
C GLY A 921 21.33 -17.94 23.04
N GLY A 922 20.21 -18.53 23.47
CA GLY A 922 20.19 -19.46 24.59
C GLY A 922 18.84 -20.15 24.78
N LYS A 923 18.49 -21.04 23.86
CA LYS A 923 17.78 -22.31 24.10
C LYS A 923 16.40 -22.28 24.80
N ARG A 924 15.40 -22.69 23.99
CA ARG A 924 14.43 -23.80 24.21
C ARG A 924 12.95 -23.45 24.46
N LYS A 925 12.17 -24.28 23.76
CA LYS A 925 10.84 -24.83 24.06
C LYS A 925 9.61 -23.98 23.72
N ILE A 926 9.14 -24.27 22.51
CA ILE A 926 7.76 -24.23 22.02
C ILE A 926 6.78 -24.70 23.11
N LYS A 927 5.79 -23.86 23.41
CA LYS A 927 4.50 -24.28 23.97
C LYS A 927 3.39 -23.58 23.18
N LEU A 928 2.47 -24.39 22.65
CA LEU A 928 1.32 -23.99 21.86
C LEU A 928 0.53 -22.85 22.53
N VAL A 929 0.29 -21.76 21.79
CA VAL A 929 -0.79 -20.81 22.09
C VAL A 929 -1.99 -21.20 21.24
N GLN A 930 -2.97 -21.76 21.94
CA GLN A 930 -4.37 -21.82 21.57
C GLN A 930 -4.90 -20.36 21.61
N GLU A 931 -5.40 -19.81 20.51
CA GLU A 931 -6.08 -18.50 20.54
C GLU A 931 -7.34 -18.59 21.40
N GLN A 932 -7.21 -18.12 22.64
CA GLN A 932 -8.31 -17.73 23.49
C GLN A 932 -9.00 -16.50 22.89
N LYS A 933 -10.34 -16.53 22.89
CA LYS A 933 -11.20 -15.36 22.72
C LYS A 933 -10.76 -14.24 23.66
N PRO A 934 -10.83 -12.96 23.26
CA PRO A 934 -10.61 -11.86 24.18
C PRO A 934 -11.78 -11.81 25.17
N SER A 935 -11.55 -12.36 26.36
CA SER A 935 -12.26 -11.92 27.56
C SER A 935 -11.52 -10.71 28.10
N VAL A 936 -12.26 -9.61 28.26
CA VAL A 936 -11.84 -8.39 28.97
C VAL A 936 -11.15 -8.77 30.29
N SER A 937 -9.84 -8.55 30.36
CA SER A 937 -9.06 -8.45 31.58
C SER A 937 -8.63 -6.99 31.73
N GLU A 938 -8.90 -6.41 32.90
CA GLU A 938 -8.38 -5.12 33.31
C GLU A 938 -6.86 -5.25 33.54
N ASP A 939 -6.06 -4.98 32.51
CA ASP A 939 -4.64 -4.66 32.69
C ASP A 939 -4.48 -3.14 32.57
N LEU A 940 -4.30 -2.48 33.71
CA LEU A 940 -3.83 -1.11 33.78
C LEU A 940 -2.42 -1.04 33.16
N SER A 941 -2.30 -0.23 32.12
CA SER A 941 -1.14 -0.11 31.26
C SER A 941 0.15 0.27 32.01
N GLU A 942 1.28 -0.31 31.59
CA GLU A 942 2.64 0.17 31.92
C GLU A 942 2.85 1.65 31.51
N GLU A 943 2.05 2.16 30.57
CA GLU A 943 1.99 3.60 30.21
C GLU A 943 1.53 4.48 31.38
N GLY A 944 0.66 3.98 32.26
CA GLY A 944 0.17 4.71 33.44
C GLY A 944 1.20 4.90 34.55
N LYS A 945 2.12 3.93 34.74
CA LYS A 945 3.21 4.06 35.73
C LYS A 945 4.26 5.06 35.28
N ALA A 946 4.60 5.05 33.99
CA ALA A 946 5.54 6.00 33.41
C ALA A 946 5.00 7.44 33.43
N SER A 947 3.70 7.65 33.20
CA SER A 947 3.09 8.97 33.32
C SER A 947 3.01 9.46 34.77
N ARG A 948 2.73 8.57 35.73
CA ARG A 948 2.72 8.88 37.17
C ARG A 948 4.11 9.23 37.71
N ALA A 949 5.15 8.53 37.28
CA ALA A 949 6.54 8.84 37.63
C ALA A 949 7.00 10.18 37.02
N LYS A 950 6.62 10.47 35.77
CA LYS A 950 6.89 11.77 35.13
C LYS A 950 6.20 12.93 35.85
N LYS A 951 4.95 12.74 36.25
CA LYS A 951 4.18 13.74 37.02
C LYS A 951 4.84 13.99 38.39
N PHE A 952 5.23 12.93 39.10
CA PHE A 952 5.90 13.05 40.39
C PHE A 952 7.23 13.81 40.31
N LEU A 953 8.07 13.54 39.30
CA LEU A 953 9.33 14.26 39.12
C LEU A 953 9.11 15.75 38.78
N ALA A 954 8.04 16.07 38.04
CA ALA A 954 7.67 17.45 37.75
C ALA A 954 7.18 18.19 39.01
N ASP A 955 6.40 17.52 39.86
CA ASP A 955 5.93 18.08 41.13
C ASP A 955 7.11 18.30 42.09
N MET A 956 8.06 17.36 42.16
CA MET A 956 9.27 17.47 42.98
C MET A 956 10.18 18.63 42.53
N LYS A 957 10.31 18.87 41.21
CA LYS A 957 11.06 20.00 40.66
C LYS A 957 10.40 21.35 40.97
N LYS A 958 9.07 21.38 41.13
CA LYS A 958 8.32 22.58 41.48
C LYS A 958 8.35 22.89 42.98
N SER A 959 8.45 21.86 43.82
CA SER A 959 8.36 21.97 45.27
C SER A 959 9.71 22.10 45.99
N LEU A 960 10.84 21.84 45.33
CA LEU A 960 12.17 21.91 45.92
C LEU A 960 13.04 22.98 45.26
N SER A 961 14.02 23.51 46.01
CA SER A 961 15.07 24.35 45.42
C SER A 961 15.86 23.55 44.37
N GLN A 962 16.40 24.23 43.35
CA GLN A 962 17.19 23.57 42.29
C GLN A 962 18.36 22.75 42.89
N VAL A 963 19.02 23.26 43.92
CA VAL A 963 20.13 22.58 44.61
C VAL A 963 19.66 21.32 45.36
N SER A 964 18.54 21.40 46.08
CA SER A 964 17.97 20.25 46.80
C SER A 964 17.46 19.18 45.84
N PHE A 965 16.84 19.59 44.73
CA PHE A 965 16.37 18.70 43.68
C PHE A 965 17.53 17.92 43.04
N ASP A 966 18.61 18.61 42.66
CA ASP A 966 19.76 17.99 42.02
C ASP A 966 20.47 17.01 42.97
N ARG A 967 20.64 17.36 44.26
CA ARG A 967 21.20 16.44 45.28
C ARG A 967 20.39 15.14 45.41
N ILE A 968 19.06 15.24 45.44
CA ILE A 968 18.18 14.09 45.63
C ILE A 968 18.15 13.20 44.38
N ILE A 969 18.19 13.78 43.19
CA ILE A 969 18.32 13.01 41.94
C ILE A 969 19.66 12.29 41.88
N GLN A 970 20.75 12.95 42.27
CA GLN A 970 22.08 12.36 42.34
C GLN A 970 22.16 11.21 43.35
N ALA A 971 21.52 11.36 44.52
CA ALA A 971 21.41 10.28 45.51
C ALA A 971 20.63 9.08 44.95
N LEU A 972 19.54 9.32 44.21
CA LEU A 972 18.76 8.25 43.58
C LEU A 972 19.53 7.52 42.48
N GLN A 973 20.30 8.26 41.66
CA GLN A 973 21.18 7.65 40.65
C GLN A 973 22.29 6.82 41.32
N THR A 974 22.87 7.32 42.41
CA THR A 974 23.90 6.61 43.18
C THR A 974 23.33 5.32 43.75
N TYR A 975 22.19 5.37 44.44
CA TYR A 975 21.48 4.19 44.93
C TYR A 975 21.18 3.16 43.83
N LYS A 976 20.80 3.61 42.63
CA LYS A 976 20.57 2.68 41.51
C LYS A 976 21.84 1.99 41.03
N LYS A 977 23.02 2.59 41.22
CA LYS A 977 24.32 2.03 40.85
C LYS A 977 24.94 1.20 41.98
N THR A 978 24.86 1.64 43.23
CA THR A 978 25.52 1.03 44.40
C THR A 978 24.64 0.09 45.22
N ASP A 979 23.31 0.15 45.04
CA ASP A 979 22.31 -0.53 45.88
C ASP A 979 22.36 -0.13 47.37
N ASP A 980 23.05 0.96 47.72
CA ASP A 980 23.21 1.44 49.10
C ASP A 980 22.01 2.31 49.54
N LEU A 981 21.13 1.72 50.35
CA LEU A 981 19.94 2.40 50.86
C LEU A 981 20.27 3.49 51.89
N ASP A 982 21.33 3.33 52.68
CA ASP A 982 21.62 4.21 53.81
C ASP A 982 22.09 5.59 53.32
N GLN A 983 22.83 5.61 52.20
CA GLN A 983 23.18 6.85 51.50
C GLN A 983 21.95 7.57 50.91
N LEU A 984 20.98 6.82 50.35
CA LEU A 984 19.73 7.40 49.84
C LEU A 984 18.89 8.00 50.97
N LEU A 985 18.79 7.29 52.10
CA LEU A 985 18.03 7.74 53.26
C LEU A 985 18.62 9.01 53.88
N THR A 986 19.95 9.13 53.93
CA THR A 986 20.63 10.31 54.46
C THR A 986 20.35 11.56 53.61
N GLU A 987 20.43 11.45 52.29
CA GLU A 987 20.19 12.59 51.38
C GLU A 987 18.69 12.92 51.23
N THR A 988 17.80 11.93 51.41
CA THR A 988 16.34 12.16 51.38
C THR A 988 15.77 12.61 52.72
N ALA A 989 16.55 12.58 53.81
CA ALA A 989 16.14 13.07 55.13
C ALA A 989 15.76 14.57 55.11
N ILE A 990 16.34 15.36 54.20
CA ILE A 990 15.99 16.77 54.00
C ILE A 990 14.50 16.95 53.65
N LEU A 991 13.86 15.95 53.03
CA LEU A 991 12.43 15.96 52.70
C LEU A 991 11.51 15.67 53.90
N SER A 992 12.07 15.29 55.05
CA SER A 992 11.31 15.04 56.27
C SER A 992 11.13 16.30 57.14
N GLU A 993 11.95 17.34 56.90
CA GLU A 993 12.01 18.57 57.71
C GLU A 993 10.80 19.50 57.48
N ASP A 994 10.23 19.54 56.26
CA ASP A 994 9.08 20.38 55.91
C ASP A 994 7.82 19.52 55.63
N THR A 995 6.71 19.84 56.29
CA THR A 995 5.41 19.14 56.18
C THR A 995 4.86 19.12 54.76
N ASN A 996 5.20 20.11 53.91
CA ASN A 996 4.80 20.09 52.50
C ASN A 996 5.59 19.07 51.67
N THR A 997 6.83 18.78 52.06
CA THR A 997 7.75 17.89 51.34
C THR A 997 7.70 16.44 51.79
N GLN A 998 7.11 16.15 52.96
CA GLN A 998 6.89 14.78 53.46
C GLN A 998 6.08 13.92 52.48
N SER A 999 5.13 14.53 51.75
CA SER A 999 4.37 13.84 50.69
C SER A 999 5.25 13.36 49.53
N LEU A 1000 6.36 14.06 49.26
CA LEU A 1000 7.35 13.67 48.25
C LEU A 1000 8.20 12.50 48.74
N LEU A 1001 8.56 12.46 50.03
CA LEU A 1001 9.28 11.32 50.62
C LEU A 1001 8.49 10.02 50.48
N HIS A 1002 7.16 10.04 50.70
CA HIS A 1002 6.32 8.88 50.42
C HIS A 1002 6.25 8.51 48.94
N GLY A 1003 6.27 9.51 48.05
CA GLY A 1003 6.33 9.30 46.62
C GLY A 1003 7.64 8.65 46.15
N PHE A 1004 8.74 8.76 46.91
CA PHE A 1004 10.01 8.08 46.62
C PHE A 1004 9.90 6.55 46.70
N TYR A 1005 8.97 6.03 47.48
CA TYR A 1005 8.74 4.59 47.65
C TYR A 1005 8.55 3.84 46.33
N GLN A 1006 8.03 4.51 45.28
CA GLN A 1006 7.86 3.90 43.96
C GLN A 1006 9.18 3.63 43.22
N PHE A 1007 10.27 4.30 43.60
CA PHE A 1007 11.60 4.16 43.00
C PHE A 1007 12.56 3.27 43.81
N VAL A 1008 12.17 2.89 45.03
CA VAL A 1008 12.94 1.98 45.90
C VAL A 1008 12.83 0.54 45.38
N ARG A 1009 13.94 -0.19 45.37
CA ARG A 1009 13.99 -1.57 44.88
C ARG A 1009 13.23 -2.52 45.82
N PRO A 1010 12.59 -3.59 45.30
CA PRO A 1010 11.71 -4.48 46.08
C PRO A 1010 12.29 -4.91 47.44
N HIS A 1011 13.53 -5.40 47.48
CA HIS A 1011 14.18 -5.88 48.70
C HIS A 1011 14.44 -4.78 49.75
N HIS A 1012 14.55 -3.53 49.33
CA HIS A 1012 14.76 -2.36 50.19
C HIS A 1012 13.46 -1.64 50.59
N LYS A 1013 12.31 -2.02 50.01
CA LYS A 1013 11.02 -1.37 50.29
C LYS A 1013 10.56 -1.50 51.73
N LYS A 1014 10.83 -2.62 52.40
CA LYS A 1014 10.45 -2.81 53.81
C LYS A 1014 11.20 -1.83 54.72
N ARG A 1015 12.53 -1.81 54.60
CA ARG A 1015 13.41 -0.95 55.42
C ARG A 1015 13.19 0.55 55.12
N PHE A 1016 12.89 0.91 53.88
CA PHE A 1016 12.54 2.29 53.53
C PHE A 1016 11.17 2.71 54.10
N ASP A 1017 10.19 1.80 54.11
CA ASP A 1017 8.86 2.04 54.72
C ASP A 1017 8.96 2.29 56.22
N GLU A 1018 9.77 1.47 56.92
CA GLU A 1018 10.07 1.59 58.34
C GLU A 1018 10.76 2.93 58.66
N ASN A 1019 11.76 3.34 57.87
CA ASN A 1019 12.43 4.63 58.07
C ASN A 1019 11.50 5.83 57.76
N CYS A 1020 10.62 5.72 56.76
CA CYS A 1020 9.60 6.75 56.53
C CYS A 1020 8.62 6.84 57.71
N GLN A 1021 8.26 5.71 58.32
CA GLN A 1021 7.41 5.69 59.50
C GLN A 1021 8.09 6.30 60.73
N GLU A 1022 9.40 6.08 60.91
CA GLU A 1022 10.19 6.72 61.97
C GLU A 1022 10.33 8.23 61.79
N LEU A 1023 10.58 8.71 60.56
CA LEU A 1023 10.82 10.13 60.28
C LEU A 1023 9.53 10.96 60.12
N THR A 1024 8.42 10.37 59.67
CA THR A 1024 7.17 11.11 59.35
C THR A 1024 5.96 10.65 60.15
N GLY A 1025 6.09 9.60 60.97
CA GLY A 1025 4.99 9.02 61.75
C GLY A 1025 4.00 8.17 60.94
N LYS A 1026 4.14 8.09 59.61
CA LYS A 1026 3.31 7.26 58.72
C LYS A 1026 4.18 6.43 57.78
N GLY A 1027 3.84 5.15 57.58
CA GLY A 1027 4.49 4.31 56.57
C GLY A 1027 4.05 4.66 55.14
N CYS A 1028 4.80 4.20 54.14
CA CYS A 1028 4.50 4.30 52.70
C CYS A 1028 3.52 3.21 52.20
N GLY A 1029 3.02 2.34 53.09
CA GLY A 1029 2.02 1.31 52.76
C GLY A 1029 2.62 0.00 52.25
N TYR A 1030 3.73 -0.44 52.84
CA TYR A 1030 4.38 -1.71 52.50
C TYR A 1030 3.44 -2.93 52.66
N LYS A 1031 3.51 -3.84 51.69
CA LYS A 1031 2.87 -5.17 51.73
C LYS A 1031 3.95 -6.24 51.55
N PRO A 1032 3.79 -7.46 52.11
CA PRO A 1032 4.75 -8.55 51.94
C PRO A 1032 5.04 -8.86 50.45
N ASP A 1033 4.06 -8.66 49.57
CA ASP A 1033 4.24 -8.87 48.14
C ASP A 1033 5.13 -7.80 47.47
N HIS A 1034 5.45 -6.70 48.14
CA HIS A 1034 6.28 -5.63 47.58
C HIS A 1034 7.78 -5.95 47.60
N THR A 1035 8.23 -6.90 48.42
CA THR A 1035 9.61 -7.42 48.46
C THR A 1035 9.89 -8.54 47.48
N LEU A 1036 8.85 -9.21 46.98
CA LEU A 1036 8.98 -10.30 46.01
C LEU A 1036 9.47 -9.78 44.65
N SER A 1037 10.47 -10.46 44.09
CA SER A 1037 10.98 -10.21 42.74
C SER A 1037 9.92 -10.51 41.66
N LYS A 1038 10.11 -9.99 40.45
CA LYS A 1038 9.19 -10.24 39.31
C LYS A 1038 9.06 -11.74 38.98
N ASP A 1039 10.11 -12.53 39.24
CA ASP A 1039 10.11 -13.97 38.94
C ASP A 1039 9.43 -14.78 40.06
N GLU A 1040 9.58 -14.38 41.32
CA GLU A 1040 8.85 -14.98 42.44
C GLU A 1040 7.33 -14.72 42.34
N LYS A 1041 6.94 -13.52 41.91
CA LYS A 1041 5.51 -13.19 41.66
C LYS A 1041 4.89 -14.04 40.57
N LYS A 1042 5.63 -14.34 39.50
CA LYS A 1042 5.16 -15.24 38.43
C LYS A 1042 4.97 -16.67 38.93
N THR A 1043 5.83 -17.11 39.85
CA THR A 1043 5.78 -18.46 40.42
C THR A 1043 4.57 -18.64 41.33
N VAL A 1044 4.25 -17.62 42.13
CA VAL A 1044 3.05 -17.59 43.00
C VAL A 1044 1.75 -17.46 42.18
N MET A 1045 1.74 -16.70 41.09
CA MET A 1045 0.56 -16.59 40.20
C MET A 1045 0.27 -17.86 39.39
N LEU A 1046 1.28 -18.67 39.08
CA LEU A 1046 1.11 -19.93 38.35
C LEU A 1046 0.48 -21.05 39.19
N GLN A 1047 0.40 -20.88 40.51
CA GLN A 1047 -0.20 -21.88 41.40
C GLN A 1047 -1.71 -21.65 41.67
N ASN A 1048 -2.30 -20.49 41.34
CA ASN A 1048 -3.68 -20.15 41.73
C ASN A 1048 -4.54 -19.39 40.67
N GLY A 1049 -5.02 -20.03 39.59
CA GLY A 1049 -6.12 -19.49 38.74
C GLY A 1049 -6.70 -20.53 37.75
N SER A 1050 -7.95 -20.54 37.27
CA SER A 1050 -9.17 -19.70 37.39
C SER A 1050 -10.38 -20.45 36.76
N ALA A 1051 -11.60 -20.36 37.30
CA ALA A 1051 -12.86 -20.92 36.76
C ALA A 1051 -13.59 -19.96 35.77
N SER A 1052 -14.35 -20.47 34.77
CA SER A 1052 -14.89 -19.67 33.64
C SER A 1052 -16.37 -19.21 33.80
N LYS A 1053 -16.76 -18.10 33.14
CA LYS A 1053 -18.13 -17.49 33.16
C LYS A 1053 -19.31 -18.43 32.82
N ASN A 1054 -19.07 -19.55 32.13
CA ASN A 1054 -20.12 -20.55 31.88
C ASN A 1054 -20.47 -21.39 33.12
N GLU A 1055 -19.54 -21.47 34.07
CA GLU A 1055 -19.69 -22.19 35.33
C GLU A 1055 -20.59 -21.42 36.28
N VAL A 1056 -20.45 -20.08 36.37
CA VAL A 1056 -21.31 -19.24 37.24
C VAL A 1056 -22.79 -19.34 36.88
N HIS A 1057 -23.12 -19.39 35.59
CA HIS A 1057 -24.51 -19.56 35.12
C HIS A 1057 -25.02 -20.98 35.35
N THR A 1058 -24.20 -22.01 35.14
CA THR A 1058 -24.62 -23.41 35.37
C THR A 1058 -24.77 -23.72 36.86
N THR A 1059 -23.91 -23.16 37.71
CA THR A 1059 -24.01 -23.24 39.17
C THR A 1059 -25.26 -22.53 39.67
N PHE A 1060 -25.54 -21.29 39.23
CA PHE A 1060 -26.77 -20.59 39.61
C PHE A 1060 -28.04 -21.36 39.21
N LEU A 1061 -28.08 -21.92 37.99
CA LEU A 1061 -29.23 -22.69 37.53
C LEU A 1061 -29.43 -23.99 38.32
N THR A 1062 -28.34 -24.59 38.78
CA THR A 1062 -28.36 -25.78 39.64
C THR A 1062 -28.84 -25.43 41.04
N ASP A 1063 -28.36 -24.32 41.60
CA ASP A 1063 -28.78 -23.79 42.90
C ASP A 1063 -30.28 -23.45 42.90
N VAL A 1064 -30.78 -22.79 41.84
CA VAL A 1064 -32.21 -22.44 41.69
C VAL A 1064 -33.09 -23.68 41.55
N LYS A 1065 -32.67 -24.68 40.77
CA LYS A 1065 -33.43 -25.95 40.65
C LYS A 1065 -33.47 -26.72 41.96
N LYS A 1066 -32.40 -26.66 42.75
CA LYS A 1066 -32.31 -27.29 44.07
C LYS A 1066 -33.16 -26.55 45.12
N ALA A 1067 -33.19 -25.22 45.06
CA ALA A 1067 -33.89 -24.36 46.03
C ALA A 1067 -35.40 -24.23 45.78
N LEU A 1068 -35.83 -24.15 44.51
CA LEU A 1068 -37.24 -23.92 44.16
C LEU A 1068 -37.98 -25.19 43.69
N GLY A 1069 -37.25 -26.26 43.34
CA GLY A 1069 -37.83 -27.46 42.73
C GLY A 1069 -38.13 -27.31 41.23
N ALA A 1070 -38.42 -28.43 40.56
CA ALA A 1070 -38.52 -28.50 39.10
C ALA A 1070 -39.66 -27.66 38.50
N GLU A 1071 -40.82 -27.61 39.16
CA GLU A 1071 -42.01 -26.94 38.65
C GLU A 1071 -41.88 -25.40 38.74
N ARG A 1072 -41.49 -24.89 39.91
CA ARG A 1072 -41.30 -23.45 40.16
C ARG A 1072 -40.08 -22.88 39.44
N SER A 1073 -39.00 -23.66 39.28
CA SER A 1073 -37.88 -23.25 38.44
C SER A 1073 -38.28 -23.14 36.97
N THR A 1074 -39.16 -24.02 36.47
CA THR A 1074 -39.72 -23.92 35.11
C THR A 1074 -40.56 -22.65 34.94
N GLN A 1075 -41.37 -22.30 35.94
CA GLN A 1075 -42.14 -21.05 35.96
C GLN A 1075 -41.22 -19.81 35.91
N LEU A 1076 -40.13 -19.80 36.68
CA LEU A 1076 -39.11 -18.74 36.64
C LEU A 1076 -38.43 -18.66 35.27
N PHE A 1077 -38.04 -19.79 34.66
CA PHE A 1077 -37.41 -19.80 33.35
C PHE A 1077 -38.36 -19.33 32.23
N GLN A 1078 -39.64 -19.68 32.33
CA GLN A 1078 -40.66 -19.21 31.40
C GLN A 1078 -40.88 -17.69 31.54
N ALA A 1079 -40.84 -17.15 32.76
CA ALA A 1079 -40.88 -15.71 33.01
C ALA A 1079 -39.66 -14.99 32.42
N ILE A 1080 -38.43 -15.50 32.62
CA ILE A 1080 -37.20 -14.94 32.02
C ILE A 1080 -37.27 -14.96 30.49
N HIS A 1081 -37.75 -16.07 29.91
CA HIS A 1081 -37.86 -16.21 28.46
C HIS A 1081 -38.91 -15.25 27.88
N THR A 1082 -40.02 -15.04 28.60
CA THR A 1082 -41.06 -14.08 28.21
C THR A 1082 -40.51 -12.65 28.28
N TYR A 1083 -39.85 -12.27 29.38
CA TYR A 1083 -39.18 -10.98 29.54
C TYR A 1083 -38.16 -10.70 28.43
N LYS A 1084 -37.34 -11.69 28.05
CA LYS A 1084 -36.38 -11.54 26.96
C LYS A 1084 -37.03 -11.31 25.59
N LYS A 1085 -38.32 -11.61 25.41
CA LYS A 1085 -39.07 -11.37 24.18
C LYS A 1085 -39.94 -10.11 24.22
N THR A 1086 -40.55 -9.82 25.37
CA THR A 1086 -41.56 -8.76 25.51
C THR A 1086 -41.07 -7.52 26.26
N ASP A 1087 -39.89 -7.58 26.87
CA ASP A 1087 -39.30 -6.56 27.75
C ASP A 1087 -40.16 -6.16 28.95
N ASN A 1088 -41.15 -6.98 29.31
CA ASN A 1088 -42.07 -6.72 30.43
C ASN A 1088 -41.38 -7.02 31.78
N TYR A 1089 -40.75 -5.99 32.35
CA TYR A 1089 -39.97 -6.06 33.59
C TYR A 1089 -40.83 -6.40 34.80
N GLU A 1090 -41.98 -5.74 34.98
CA GLU A 1090 -42.84 -5.94 36.16
C GLU A 1090 -43.24 -7.39 36.33
N LYS A 1091 -43.72 -8.05 35.26
CA LYS A 1091 -44.16 -9.45 35.33
C LYS A 1091 -43.01 -10.41 35.67
N LEU A 1092 -41.79 -10.14 35.20
CA LEU A 1092 -40.61 -10.92 35.57
C LEU A 1092 -40.30 -10.77 37.05
N VAL A 1093 -40.26 -9.53 37.52
CA VAL A 1093 -39.85 -9.20 38.88
C VAL A 1093 -40.88 -9.66 39.90
N THR A 1094 -42.18 -9.46 39.66
CA THR A 1094 -43.23 -10.01 40.52
C THR A 1094 -43.11 -11.53 40.64
N THR A 1095 -42.83 -12.23 39.54
CA THR A 1095 -42.64 -13.68 39.55
C THR A 1095 -41.35 -14.07 40.29
N ALA A 1096 -40.24 -13.37 40.06
CA ALA A 1096 -38.96 -13.65 40.69
C ALA A 1096 -38.98 -13.38 42.21
N VAL A 1097 -39.52 -12.23 42.62
CA VAL A 1097 -39.70 -11.86 44.03
C VAL A 1097 -40.62 -12.89 44.69
N SER A 1098 -41.80 -13.15 44.14
CA SER A 1098 -42.73 -14.15 44.70
C SER A 1098 -42.07 -15.53 44.89
N LEU A 1099 -41.21 -15.97 43.98
CA LEU A 1099 -40.57 -17.28 44.07
C LEU A 1099 -39.39 -17.31 45.04
N PHE A 1100 -38.60 -16.23 45.13
CA PHE A 1100 -37.38 -16.19 45.93
C PHE A 1100 -37.57 -15.59 47.33
N THR A 1101 -38.67 -14.87 47.61
CA THR A 1101 -38.97 -14.32 48.95
C THR A 1101 -39.92 -15.20 49.77
N GLU A 1102 -40.32 -16.37 49.27
CA GLU A 1102 -41.13 -17.34 50.02
C GLU A 1102 -40.34 -18.01 51.17
N ARG A 1103 -39.01 -18.04 51.11
CA ARG A 1103 -38.12 -18.59 52.14
C ARG A 1103 -36.86 -17.73 52.24
N ASP A 1104 -36.45 -17.39 53.45
CA ASP A 1104 -35.30 -16.50 53.71
C ASP A 1104 -33.98 -17.02 53.11
N GLU A 1105 -33.81 -18.34 53.03
CA GLU A 1105 -32.63 -18.98 52.45
C GLU A 1105 -32.47 -18.75 50.93
N ASN A 1106 -33.56 -18.40 50.24
CA ASN A 1106 -33.58 -18.21 48.79
C ASN A 1106 -33.30 -16.75 48.39
N PHE A 1107 -33.19 -15.85 49.37
CA PHE A 1107 -33.01 -14.42 49.14
C PHE A 1107 -31.65 -14.11 48.47
N GLY A 1108 -30.61 -14.90 48.79
CA GLY A 1108 -29.30 -14.81 48.13
C GLY A 1108 -29.35 -15.18 46.63
N LEU A 1109 -30.33 -15.99 46.21
CA LEU A 1109 -30.55 -16.28 44.79
C LEU A 1109 -31.24 -15.12 44.07
N LEU A 1110 -32.06 -14.33 44.76
CA LEU A 1110 -32.67 -13.12 44.20
C LEU A 1110 -31.59 -12.05 43.93
N VAL A 1111 -30.63 -11.86 44.83
CA VAL A 1111 -29.50 -10.93 44.59
C VAL A 1111 -28.67 -11.38 43.38
N ARG A 1112 -28.37 -12.68 43.27
CA ARG A 1112 -27.66 -13.25 42.11
C ARG A 1112 -28.49 -13.21 40.82
N PHE A 1113 -29.82 -13.19 40.90
CA PHE A 1113 -30.72 -13.13 39.74
C PHE A 1113 -30.57 -11.84 38.92
N GLY A 1114 -30.04 -10.76 39.51
CA GLY A 1114 -29.73 -9.50 38.81
C GLY A 1114 -28.86 -9.67 37.55
N MET A 1115 -28.13 -10.78 37.42
CA MET A 1115 -27.37 -11.12 36.22
C MET A 1115 -28.24 -11.38 34.97
N PHE A 1116 -29.55 -11.64 35.15
CA PHE A 1116 -30.50 -11.89 34.05
C PHE A 1116 -31.32 -10.65 33.65
N ILE A 1117 -31.19 -9.54 34.38
CA ILE A 1117 -31.89 -8.28 34.13
C ILE A 1117 -31.12 -7.45 33.08
N ARG A 1118 -31.86 -6.91 32.10
CA ARG A 1118 -31.27 -6.10 31.01
C ARG A 1118 -30.72 -4.77 31.55
N PRO A 1119 -29.70 -4.16 30.90
CA PRO A 1119 -29.05 -2.94 31.40
C PRO A 1119 -30.00 -1.78 31.72
N ASN A 1120 -31.03 -1.57 30.89
CA ASN A 1120 -32.05 -0.53 31.07
C ASN A 1120 -32.94 -0.74 32.32
N HIS A 1121 -33.08 -1.97 32.80
CA HIS A 1121 -33.90 -2.32 33.97
C HIS A 1121 -33.06 -2.59 35.24
N LYS A 1122 -31.72 -2.51 35.17
CA LYS A 1122 -30.84 -2.80 36.31
C LYS A 1122 -30.97 -1.82 37.47
N LYS A 1123 -31.21 -0.54 37.17
CA LYS A 1123 -31.42 0.50 38.20
C LYS A 1123 -32.69 0.22 39.00
N GLN A 1124 -33.81 0.01 38.30
CA GLN A 1124 -35.10 -0.36 38.91
C GLN A 1124 -35.02 -1.67 39.73
N TYR A 1125 -34.18 -2.63 39.31
CA TYR A 1125 -34.00 -3.89 40.04
C TYR A 1125 -33.18 -3.73 41.31
N LYS A 1126 -32.17 -2.85 41.27
CA LYS A 1126 -31.37 -2.50 42.43
C LYS A 1126 -32.22 -1.76 43.47
N ASP A 1127 -32.99 -0.76 43.06
CA ASP A 1127 -33.86 0.02 43.95
C ASP A 1127 -34.92 -0.87 44.63
N MET A 1128 -35.46 -1.86 43.89
CA MET A 1128 -36.38 -2.86 44.45
C MET A 1128 -35.69 -3.80 45.46
N LEU A 1129 -34.47 -4.26 45.19
CA LEU A 1129 -33.71 -5.08 46.14
C LEU A 1129 -33.41 -4.30 47.42
N ASP A 1130 -32.98 -3.04 47.29
CA ASP A 1130 -32.67 -2.17 48.43
C ASP A 1130 -33.94 -1.90 49.27
N GLY A 1131 -35.10 -1.75 48.63
CA GLY A 1131 -36.40 -1.62 49.29
C GLY A 1131 -36.90 -2.88 50.00
N LEU A 1132 -36.50 -4.07 49.55
CA LEU A 1132 -36.88 -5.35 50.17
C LEU A 1132 -35.95 -5.75 51.34
N ILE A 1133 -34.71 -5.24 51.39
CA ILE A 1133 -33.68 -5.67 52.35
C ILE A 1133 -33.56 -4.74 53.57
N GLY A 1134 -34.08 -3.52 53.52
CA GLY A 1134 -34.21 -2.63 54.70
C GLY A 1134 -32.90 -2.14 55.33
N GLN A 1135 -31.74 -2.48 54.77
CA GLN A 1135 -30.43 -1.87 55.06
C GLN A 1135 -29.59 -1.83 53.77
N PRO A 1136 -28.71 -0.82 53.59
CA PRO A 1136 -27.78 -0.80 52.47
C PRO A 1136 -26.81 -1.96 52.62
N VAL A 1137 -27.02 -3.02 51.83
CA VAL A 1137 -26.12 -4.17 51.79
C VAL A 1137 -24.79 -3.67 51.23
N SER A 1138 -23.76 -3.64 52.09
CA SER A 1138 -22.37 -3.63 51.64
C SER A 1138 -22.09 -4.99 51.02
N ALA A 1139 -22.33 -5.11 49.72
CA ALA A 1139 -22.04 -6.33 48.97
C ALA A 1139 -20.57 -6.38 48.55
N PRO A 1140 -19.94 -7.57 48.62
CA PRO A 1140 -18.64 -7.83 48.00
C PRO A 1140 -18.74 -7.79 46.48
N ASP A 1141 -17.69 -7.27 45.84
CA ASP A 1141 -17.34 -7.35 44.41
C ASP A 1141 -18.49 -7.55 43.40
N VAL A 1142 -19.19 -6.46 43.08
CA VAL A 1142 -19.87 -6.27 41.79
C VAL A 1142 -19.13 -5.18 41.03
N PRO A 1143 -18.65 -5.41 39.79
CA PRO A 1143 -18.00 -4.37 39.00
C PRO A 1143 -18.96 -3.22 38.72
N VAL A 1144 -18.61 -2.04 39.25
CA VAL A 1144 -19.23 -0.75 38.95
C VAL A 1144 -18.93 -0.40 37.50
N MET A 1145 -19.95 -0.40 36.64
CA MET A 1145 -19.93 0.41 35.42
C MET A 1145 -20.51 1.78 35.76
N ILE A 1146 -19.75 2.80 35.38
CA ILE A 1146 -20.05 4.23 35.51
C ILE A 1146 -21.36 4.55 34.76
N GLU A 1147 -22.25 5.27 35.45
CA GLU A 1147 -23.43 5.92 34.86
C GLU A 1147 -22.99 7.04 33.90
N GLU A 1148 -23.47 7.02 32.66
CA GLU A 1148 -23.61 8.23 31.85
C GLU A 1148 -25.09 8.40 31.48
N GLN A 1149 -25.63 9.53 31.93
CA GLN A 1149 -26.97 10.02 31.62
C GLN A 1149 -27.03 10.45 30.15
N GLN A 1150 -28.06 10.03 29.41
CA GLN A 1150 -28.76 10.95 28.51
C GLN A 1150 -30.11 10.39 28.04
N GLU A 1151 -31.09 11.30 28.08
CA GLU A 1151 -32.52 11.16 27.81
C GLU A 1151 -32.82 10.74 26.35
N GLN A 1152 -33.89 9.98 26.17
CA GLN A 1152 -34.65 9.88 24.91
C GLN A 1152 -36.04 10.49 25.13
N PRO A 1153 -36.64 11.14 24.12
CA PRO A 1153 -38.08 11.12 23.95
C PRO A 1153 -38.52 10.01 22.97
N GLU A 1154 -39.63 9.39 23.34
CA GLU A 1154 -40.33 8.26 22.73
C GLU A 1154 -40.92 8.53 21.33
N ALA A 1155 -41.12 7.46 20.52
CA ALA A 1155 -42.45 7.09 20.01
C ALA A 1155 -42.45 5.84 19.07
N SER A 1156 -43.30 4.88 19.46
CA SER A 1156 -44.24 4.04 18.67
C SER A 1156 -43.80 2.99 17.62
N LEU A 1157 -43.85 1.72 18.07
CA LEU A 1157 -44.81 0.65 17.70
C LEU A 1157 -44.91 0.04 16.27
N LEU A 1158 -44.67 -1.30 16.26
CA LEU A 1158 -45.40 -2.42 15.59
C LEU A 1158 -44.77 -3.23 14.42
N SER A 1159 -44.06 -4.31 14.81
CA SER A 1159 -44.33 -5.74 14.46
C SER A 1159 -43.90 -6.34 13.08
N PRO A 1160 -43.89 -7.68 12.90
CA PRO A 1160 -42.85 -8.59 13.42
C PRO A 1160 -42.35 -9.63 12.37
N LEU A 1161 -41.05 -9.98 12.34
CA LEU A 1161 -40.63 -11.23 11.67
C LEU A 1161 -39.52 -11.97 12.44
N ARG A 1162 -39.76 -13.27 12.58
CA ARG A 1162 -39.13 -14.26 13.45
C ARG A 1162 -37.66 -14.52 13.10
N SER A 1163 -36.80 -14.60 14.12
CA SER A 1163 -35.61 -15.46 14.08
C SER A 1163 -35.54 -16.29 15.36
N GLN A 1164 -35.44 -17.61 15.18
CA GLN A 1164 -35.33 -18.59 16.25
C GLN A 1164 -33.97 -18.47 16.93
N SER A 1165 -33.96 -18.32 18.26
CA SER A 1165 -32.75 -18.33 19.09
C SER A 1165 -32.45 -19.74 19.61
N LYS A 1166 -31.17 -20.12 19.53
CA LYS A 1166 -30.57 -21.43 19.83
C LYS A 1166 -30.51 -21.78 21.32
N ILE A 1167 -31.64 -21.79 22.02
CA ILE A 1167 -31.75 -22.28 23.42
C ILE A 1167 -32.80 -23.40 23.55
N SER A 1168 -33.60 -23.67 22.50
CA SER A 1168 -34.55 -24.79 22.48
C SER A 1168 -33.89 -26.17 22.36
N SER A 1169 -32.60 -26.27 22.01
CA SER A 1169 -31.91 -27.55 21.85
C SER A 1169 -31.33 -28.15 23.14
N PHE A 1170 -31.48 -27.48 24.29
CA PHE A 1170 -30.97 -27.99 25.58
C PHE A 1170 -32.05 -28.60 26.49
N PHE A 1171 -33.34 -28.48 26.14
CA PHE A 1171 -34.45 -28.97 26.97
C PHE A 1171 -35.27 -30.11 26.34
N SER A 1172 -34.84 -30.69 25.21
CA SER A 1172 -35.57 -31.78 24.54
C SER A 1172 -34.96 -33.18 24.74
N SER A 1173 -34.06 -33.40 25.71
CA SER A 1173 -33.35 -34.67 25.86
C SER A 1173 -33.37 -35.27 27.28
N SER A 1174 -34.50 -35.19 27.97
CA SER A 1174 -34.79 -36.03 29.16
C SER A 1174 -36.29 -36.34 29.25
N GLN A 1175 -36.82 -37.08 28.27
CA GLN A 1175 -38.07 -37.85 28.41
C GLN A 1175 -38.17 -38.83 27.24
N ARG A 1176 -37.58 -40.02 27.41
CA ARG A 1176 -37.92 -41.30 26.77
C ARG A 1176 -37.18 -42.42 27.52
N ARG A 1177 -37.67 -42.71 28.73
CA ARG A 1177 -38.14 -44.05 29.09
C ARG A 1177 -39.62 -43.90 29.41
#